data_AF-N8YPD0-F1
#
_entry.id   AF-N8YPD0-F1
#
_cell.length_a   1.000
_cell.length_b   1.000
_cell.length_c   1.000
_cell.angle_alpha   90.00
_cell.angle_beta   90.00
_cell.angle_gamma   90.00
#
_symmetry.space_group_name_H-M   'P 1'
#
loop_
_entity.id
_entity.type
_entity.pdbx_description
1 polymer ?
#
loop_
_entity_poly.entity_id
_entity_poly.type
_entity_poly.pdbx_seq_one_letter_code
_entity_poly.pdbx_strand_id
1 'polypeptide(L)'
;TFVDGALDIAKAKATVTANSVSTVYNGQNQTASGFSATGLVNGEDSSVLTGVTASVTAKDAASYTNKANGVDKNYDLSFVDGALDIAKAKATVTANSLNTTYNGKNQTASGFSATGLVNGETESVLSGVTASVTAKDAGSYTNKANGVDKNYDLTFVDGALDIAKAKATVTANSVSTVYNGQNQTAVGFTATGLVNGEDSSVLTGVTASVTAKDADSYTNKANGVDKNYDLTFVDGALDIAKAKATVTANSVSTVYNGQNQTATGFSATGLVNGEDSSVLTGVTASVTAKDAGSYTNKASGVDKNYDLTFVDGALDIAKAKATITANSLNTVYNGQNQTVSGFSATGLVNGEDSSVLTGVTASVTAKDAGSYTNKANGVDKNYDLTFVDGALDIAKAKATITANSLNTVYNGKNQTASGFSVTGLVNGETESVLSGVTASVTAKDAGSYSNKANGVDKNYDLTFVDGALDIAKAKATVTANSVSTVYNGKNQTAAGFSATGLVNGEDSSVLSGVTASVTAKDAGSYTNKANGVDKNYDLTFVDGALDIAKAKATVTANSVSTVYNGKNQTASGFSATGLVNGETESVLSGVTASVTAKDAGSYANKVNGVDKNYDLTFVDGALDIAKAKATVTANSLNTTYNGKNQTASGFSATGLVNGEDSSVLTGVTASVTAKDAGSYTNKANGVDKNYDLTFIDGSLNIAKAKATVTANSVSTVYNG
;
A
#
# COMPACT_ATOMS: atom_id res chain seq x y z
N THR A 1 -146.13 -149.66 -30.08
CA THR A 1 -146.97 -150.53 -29.22
C THR A 1 -148.37 -150.58 -29.84
N PHE A 2 -149.08 -151.73 -29.85
CA PHE A 2 -150.26 -151.99 -30.70
C PHE A 2 -151.62 -151.76 -30.01
N VAL A 3 -152.42 -150.80 -30.50
CA VAL A 3 -153.91 -150.75 -30.51
C VAL A 3 -154.30 -149.94 -31.77
N ASP A 4 -155.15 -150.48 -32.65
CA ASP A 4 -155.67 -149.85 -33.89
C ASP A 4 -154.66 -149.48 -35.02
N GLY A 5 -153.88 -150.46 -35.50
CA GLY A 5 -153.51 -150.50 -36.93
C GLY A 5 -152.58 -149.42 -37.54
N ALA A 6 -151.80 -148.64 -36.76
CA ALA A 6 -150.77 -147.73 -37.31
C ALA A 6 -149.42 -147.83 -36.57
N LEU A 7 -148.32 -147.94 -37.33
CA LEU A 7 -146.92 -147.93 -36.86
C LEU A 7 -146.30 -146.55 -37.13
N ASP A 8 -145.83 -145.87 -36.09
CA ASP A 8 -145.08 -144.60 -36.17
C ASP A 8 -143.63 -144.84 -35.71
N ILE A 9 -142.64 -144.40 -36.51
CA ILE A 9 -141.20 -144.55 -36.22
C ILE A 9 -140.60 -143.14 -36.09
N ALA A 10 -140.05 -142.84 -34.91
CA ALA A 10 -139.43 -141.55 -34.60
C ALA A 10 -138.02 -141.39 -35.22
N LYS A 11 -137.65 -140.15 -35.54
CA LYS A 11 -136.33 -139.76 -36.06
C LYS A 11 -135.20 -140.00 -35.05
N ALA A 12 -134.01 -140.31 -35.56
CA ALA A 12 -132.79 -140.39 -34.76
C ALA A 12 -132.25 -138.98 -34.43
N LYS A 13 -131.39 -138.84 -33.43
CA LYS A 13 -130.80 -137.55 -33.02
C LYS A 13 -129.33 -137.47 -33.41
N ALA A 14 -128.90 -136.36 -34.01
CA ALA A 14 -127.48 -136.11 -34.32
C ALA A 14 -127.05 -134.68 -33.93
N THR A 15 -125.78 -134.52 -33.56
CA THR A 15 -125.18 -133.23 -33.18
C THR A 15 -124.17 -132.80 -34.22
N VAL A 16 -124.29 -131.57 -34.70
CA VAL A 16 -123.37 -130.93 -35.65
C VAL A 16 -122.49 -129.93 -34.92
N THR A 17 -121.18 -129.94 -35.18
CA THR A 17 -120.21 -128.99 -34.63
C THR A 17 -119.45 -128.28 -35.75
N ALA A 18 -119.57 -126.96 -35.82
CA ALA A 18 -118.82 -126.12 -36.76
C ALA A 18 -117.33 -126.10 -36.43
N ASN A 19 -116.48 -126.01 -37.47
CA ASN A 19 -115.05 -125.97 -37.30
C ASN A 19 -114.57 -124.65 -36.68
N SER A 20 -113.51 -124.72 -35.87
CA SER A 20 -112.78 -123.56 -35.38
C SER A 20 -111.40 -123.43 -36.04
N VAL A 21 -111.00 -122.20 -36.38
CA VAL A 21 -109.70 -121.85 -36.98
C VAL A 21 -109.10 -120.68 -36.18
N SER A 22 -107.79 -120.72 -35.91
CA SER A 22 -107.07 -119.59 -35.33
C SER A 22 -105.94 -119.14 -36.26
N THR A 23 -105.82 -117.83 -36.45
CA THR A 23 -104.83 -117.18 -37.33
C THR A 23 -104.35 -115.85 -36.74
N VAL A 24 -103.47 -115.15 -37.45
CA VAL A 24 -102.95 -113.81 -37.08
C VAL A 24 -103.37 -112.81 -38.18
N TYR A 25 -103.60 -111.56 -37.81
CA TYR A 25 -103.90 -110.48 -38.75
C TYR A 25 -102.83 -110.42 -39.84
N ASN A 26 -103.25 -110.62 -41.09
CA ASN A 26 -102.38 -110.64 -42.27
C ASN A 26 -102.80 -109.60 -43.32
N GLY A 27 -103.71 -108.69 -42.97
CA GLY A 27 -104.22 -107.66 -43.89
C GLY A 27 -105.24 -108.16 -44.91
N GLN A 28 -105.72 -109.41 -44.81
CA GLN A 28 -106.69 -110.02 -45.72
C GLN A 28 -107.87 -110.70 -44.97
N ASN A 29 -108.95 -111.00 -45.69
CA ASN A 29 -110.10 -111.74 -45.13
C ASN A 29 -109.70 -113.19 -44.84
N GLN A 30 -110.02 -113.68 -43.64
CA GLN A 30 -109.73 -115.02 -43.16
C GLN A 30 -111.05 -115.74 -42.87
N THR A 31 -111.14 -117.05 -43.12
CA THR A 31 -112.41 -117.81 -43.09
C THR A 31 -112.25 -119.12 -42.33
N ALA A 32 -113.22 -119.43 -41.45
CA ALA A 32 -113.42 -120.78 -40.90
C ALA A 32 -114.69 -121.37 -41.53
N SER A 33 -114.63 -122.57 -42.11
CA SER A 33 -115.77 -123.22 -42.75
C SER A 33 -115.80 -124.74 -42.54
N GLY A 34 -116.98 -125.32 -42.71
CA GLY A 34 -117.25 -126.75 -42.53
C GLY A 34 -117.71 -127.12 -41.12
N PHE A 35 -118.23 -128.34 -40.99
CA PHE A 35 -118.73 -128.91 -39.74
C PHE A 35 -118.44 -130.42 -39.69
N SER A 36 -118.51 -130.99 -38.49
CA SER A 36 -118.54 -132.44 -38.24
C SER A 36 -119.87 -132.82 -37.59
N ALA A 37 -120.29 -134.09 -37.69
CA ALA A 37 -121.53 -134.55 -37.06
C ALA A 37 -121.34 -135.89 -36.32
N THR A 38 -122.02 -136.05 -35.19
CA THR A 38 -121.99 -137.24 -34.33
C THR A 38 -123.41 -137.69 -33.96
N GLY A 39 -123.62 -138.96 -33.62
CA GLY A 39 -124.96 -139.51 -33.33
C GLY A 39 -125.71 -140.06 -34.55
N LEU A 40 -125.05 -140.14 -35.71
CA LEU A 40 -125.58 -140.77 -36.90
C LEU A 40 -125.63 -142.30 -36.74
N VAL A 41 -126.70 -142.95 -37.24
CA VAL A 41 -126.96 -144.40 -37.11
C VAL A 41 -126.49 -145.17 -38.34
N ASN A 42 -126.30 -146.49 -38.21
CA ASN A 42 -125.95 -147.41 -39.30
C ASN A 42 -124.67 -147.08 -40.10
N GLY A 43 -123.70 -146.37 -39.50
CA GLY A 43 -122.41 -146.06 -40.13
C GLY A 43 -122.44 -144.86 -41.09
N GLU A 44 -123.50 -144.05 -41.05
CA GLU A 44 -123.58 -142.78 -41.78
C GLU A 44 -122.57 -141.74 -41.25
N ASP A 45 -122.08 -140.85 -42.13
CA ASP A 45 -121.22 -139.72 -41.78
C ASP A 45 -121.89 -138.37 -42.10
N SER A 46 -121.26 -137.26 -41.71
CA SER A 46 -121.84 -135.91 -41.82
C SER A 46 -122.26 -135.50 -43.24
N SER A 47 -121.81 -136.21 -44.29
CA SER A 47 -122.24 -135.96 -45.67
C SER A 47 -123.72 -136.28 -45.91
N VAL A 48 -124.35 -137.11 -45.06
CA VAL A 48 -125.81 -137.35 -45.13
C VAL A 48 -126.62 -136.11 -44.72
N LEU A 49 -126.02 -135.20 -43.94
CA LEU A 49 -126.63 -133.95 -43.48
C LEU A 49 -126.50 -132.83 -44.53
N THR A 50 -127.00 -133.11 -45.73
CA THR A 50 -126.89 -132.21 -46.90
C THR A 50 -127.56 -130.84 -46.71
N GLY A 51 -128.41 -130.68 -45.70
CA GLY A 51 -129.08 -129.43 -45.34
C GLY A 51 -128.34 -128.55 -44.32
N VAL A 52 -127.10 -128.89 -43.94
CA VAL A 52 -126.33 -128.20 -42.89
C VAL A 52 -125.16 -127.40 -43.46
N THR A 53 -124.92 -126.19 -42.94
CA THR A 53 -123.77 -125.33 -43.32
C THR A 53 -123.15 -124.64 -42.09
N ALA A 54 -121.85 -124.36 -42.16
CA ALA A 54 -121.12 -123.53 -41.19
C ALA A 54 -119.97 -122.76 -41.89
N SER A 55 -120.02 -121.43 -41.87
CA SER A 55 -118.92 -120.57 -42.34
C SER A 55 -118.95 -119.17 -41.71
N VAL A 56 -117.77 -118.63 -41.36
CA VAL A 56 -117.57 -117.21 -40.97
C VAL A 56 -116.30 -116.64 -41.60
N THR A 57 -116.35 -115.40 -42.06
CA THR A 57 -115.21 -114.68 -42.65
C THR A 57 -115.04 -113.32 -41.97
N ALA A 58 -113.81 -112.99 -41.56
CA ALA A 58 -113.47 -111.69 -40.98
C ALA A 58 -112.03 -111.28 -41.29
N LYS A 59 -111.71 -109.99 -41.16
CA LYS A 59 -110.39 -109.43 -41.50
C LYS A 59 -109.59 -109.00 -40.27
N ASP A 60 -110.23 -108.24 -39.40
CA ASP A 60 -109.58 -107.58 -38.26
C ASP A 60 -109.27 -108.57 -37.14
N ALA A 61 -108.34 -108.20 -36.26
CA ALA A 61 -108.00 -109.01 -35.10
C ALA A 61 -109.16 -109.02 -34.08
N ALA A 62 -109.88 -110.14 -33.99
CA ALA A 62 -110.88 -110.43 -32.98
C ALA A 62 -111.26 -111.93 -33.04
N SER A 63 -112.13 -112.36 -32.12
CA SER A 63 -112.79 -113.67 -32.15
C SER A 63 -114.16 -113.54 -32.82
N TYR A 64 -114.43 -114.37 -33.83
CA TYR A 64 -115.68 -114.39 -34.58
C TYR A 64 -116.33 -115.78 -34.50
N THR A 65 -117.63 -115.87 -34.26
CA THR A 65 -118.31 -117.17 -34.11
C THR A 65 -118.65 -117.80 -35.47
N ASN A 66 -118.24 -119.05 -35.70
CA ASN A 66 -118.63 -119.87 -36.84
C ASN A 66 -119.86 -120.71 -36.50
N LYS A 67 -121.06 -120.27 -36.88
CA LYS A 67 -122.31 -120.98 -36.53
C LYS A 67 -122.65 -122.09 -37.50
N ALA A 68 -122.97 -123.28 -36.99
CA ALA A 68 -123.56 -124.36 -37.78
C ALA A 68 -125.08 -124.29 -37.74
N ASN A 69 -125.74 -124.33 -38.91
CA ASN A 69 -127.20 -124.25 -39.02
C ASN A 69 -127.72 -125.22 -40.10
N GLY A 70 -128.93 -125.78 -39.92
CA GLY A 70 -129.59 -126.65 -40.91
C GLY A 70 -130.73 -127.50 -40.36
N VAL A 71 -131.38 -128.30 -41.21
CA VAL A 71 -132.36 -129.32 -40.82
C VAL A 71 -132.15 -130.59 -41.64
N ASP A 72 -132.52 -131.75 -41.08
CA ASP A 72 -132.45 -133.02 -41.79
C ASP A 72 -133.79 -133.80 -41.72
N LYS A 73 -134.06 -134.61 -42.75
CA LYS A 73 -135.30 -135.40 -42.83
C LYS A 73 -135.30 -136.60 -41.90
N ASN A 74 -134.15 -137.17 -41.59
CA ASN A 74 -133.99 -138.37 -40.79
C ASN A 74 -133.44 -138.08 -39.38
N TYR A 75 -132.77 -136.93 -39.22
CA TYR A 75 -132.19 -136.50 -37.95
C TYR A 75 -132.85 -135.26 -37.36
N ASP A 76 -133.09 -135.32 -36.05
CA ASP A 76 -133.30 -134.14 -35.22
C ASP A 76 -131.92 -133.58 -34.83
N LEU A 77 -131.58 -132.39 -35.34
CA LEU A 77 -130.23 -131.84 -35.27
C LEU A 77 -130.05 -130.84 -34.12
N SER A 78 -128.94 -130.97 -33.39
CA SER A 78 -128.46 -129.97 -32.44
C SER A 78 -127.13 -129.36 -32.89
N PHE A 79 -126.94 -128.05 -32.79
CA PHE A 79 -125.76 -127.35 -33.30
C PHE A 79 -124.82 -126.85 -32.20
N VAL A 80 -123.51 -126.96 -32.45
CA VAL A 80 -122.42 -126.38 -31.65
C VAL A 80 -121.59 -125.47 -32.54
N ASP A 81 -121.42 -124.22 -32.13
CA ASP A 81 -120.66 -123.21 -32.87
C ASP A 81 -119.15 -123.44 -32.73
N GLY A 82 -118.42 -123.16 -33.81
CA GLY A 82 -116.96 -123.01 -33.83
C GLY A 82 -116.57 -121.52 -33.76
N ALA A 83 -115.29 -121.22 -33.96
CA ALA A 83 -114.76 -119.85 -33.94
C ALA A 83 -113.67 -119.60 -34.99
N LEU A 84 -113.59 -118.37 -35.49
CA LEU A 84 -112.44 -117.81 -36.21
C LEU A 84 -111.76 -116.79 -35.29
N ASP A 85 -110.60 -117.14 -34.75
CA ASP A 85 -109.82 -116.27 -33.86
C ASP A 85 -108.65 -115.67 -34.62
N ILE A 86 -108.71 -114.36 -34.89
CA ILE A 86 -107.63 -113.60 -35.52
C ILE A 86 -106.88 -112.83 -34.43
N ALA A 87 -105.66 -113.24 -34.12
CA ALA A 87 -104.78 -112.52 -33.20
C ALA A 87 -104.15 -111.28 -33.87
N LYS A 88 -103.76 -110.28 -33.08
CA LYS A 88 -103.07 -109.09 -33.60
C LYS A 88 -101.69 -109.42 -34.17
N ALA A 89 -101.30 -108.73 -35.23
CA ALA A 89 -99.93 -108.75 -35.74
C ALA A 89 -99.03 -107.90 -34.83
N LYS A 90 -97.70 -108.07 -34.91
CA LYS A 90 -96.74 -107.26 -34.15
C LYS A 90 -96.13 -106.20 -35.05
N ALA A 91 -96.14 -104.94 -34.62
CA ALA A 91 -95.42 -103.86 -35.29
C ALA A 91 -94.58 -103.04 -34.30
N THR A 92 -93.44 -102.55 -34.77
CA THR A 92 -92.56 -101.66 -34.01
C THR A 92 -92.63 -100.26 -34.59
N VAL A 93 -92.92 -99.28 -33.75
CA VAL A 93 -92.98 -97.85 -34.09
C VAL A 93 -91.74 -97.16 -33.55
N THR A 94 -91.01 -96.45 -34.41
CA THR A 94 -89.84 -95.66 -34.05
C THR A 94 -90.11 -94.19 -34.29
N ALA A 95 -90.08 -93.38 -33.23
CA ALA A 95 -90.22 -91.93 -33.33
C ALA A 95 -89.01 -91.31 -34.06
N ASN A 96 -89.26 -90.27 -34.86
CA ASN A 96 -88.21 -89.59 -35.60
C ASN A 96 -87.26 -88.81 -34.67
N SER A 97 -86.00 -88.69 -35.10
CA SER A 97 -84.99 -87.89 -34.41
C SER A 97 -84.57 -86.66 -35.24
N LEU A 98 -84.24 -85.55 -34.59
CA LEU A 98 -83.76 -84.31 -35.21
C LEU A 98 -82.53 -83.79 -34.45
N ASN A 99 -81.44 -83.55 -35.18
CA ASN A 99 -80.28 -82.84 -34.69
C ASN A 99 -80.29 -81.42 -35.23
N THR A 100 -80.09 -80.44 -34.36
CA THR A 100 -80.11 -79.01 -34.71
C THR A 100 -79.21 -78.21 -33.76
N THR A 101 -79.11 -76.90 -33.96
CA THR A 101 -78.34 -75.97 -33.12
C THR A 101 -79.27 -74.90 -32.55
N TYR A 102 -78.98 -74.40 -31.36
CA TYR A 102 -79.73 -73.31 -30.74
C TYR A 102 -79.82 -72.11 -31.70
N ASN A 103 -81.05 -71.72 -32.04
CA ASN A 103 -81.32 -70.64 -32.99
C ASN A 103 -82.26 -69.58 -32.40
N GLY A 104 -82.47 -69.59 -31.07
CA GLY A 104 -83.36 -68.67 -30.37
C GLY A 104 -84.86 -68.94 -30.53
N LYS A 105 -85.26 -70.03 -31.19
CA LYS A 105 -86.66 -70.42 -31.42
C LYS A 105 -86.94 -71.87 -30.97
N ASN A 106 -88.22 -72.21 -30.80
CA ASN A 106 -88.65 -73.58 -30.52
C ASN A 106 -88.36 -74.49 -31.72
N GLN A 107 -87.80 -75.66 -31.46
CA GLN A 107 -87.42 -76.67 -32.46
C GLN A 107 -88.20 -77.95 -32.15
N THR A 108 -88.69 -78.64 -33.19
CA THR A 108 -89.62 -79.78 -33.02
C THR A 108 -89.19 -80.97 -33.85
N ALA A 109 -89.03 -82.13 -33.22
CA ALA A 109 -88.97 -83.42 -33.90
C ALA A 109 -90.36 -84.06 -33.86
N SER A 110 -90.91 -84.44 -35.01
CA SER A 110 -92.25 -85.03 -35.11
C SER A 110 -92.33 -86.18 -36.13
N GLY A 111 -93.36 -87.02 -35.95
CA GLY A 111 -93.61 -88.18 -36.78
C GLY A 111 -92.89 -89.44 -36.31
N PHE A 112 -93.23 -90.56 -36.93
CA PHE A 112 -92.68 -91.88 -36.65
C PHE A 112 -92.61 -92.71 -37.93
N SER A 113 -91.84 -93.79 -37.88
CA SER A 113 -91.83 -94.88 -38.88
C SER A 113 -92.28 -96.18 -38.23
N ALA A 114 -92.84 -97.11 -38.99
CA ALA A 114 -93.26 -98.41 -38.46
C ALA A 114 -92.75 -99.59 -39.29
N THR A 115 -92.34 -100.66 -38.62
CA THR A 115 -91.91 -101.93 -39.24
C THR A 115 -92.72 -103.09 -38.70
N GLY A 116 -92.86 -104.17 -39.47
CA GLY A 116 -93.72 -105.30 -39.11
C GLY A 116 -95.19 -105.16 -39.54
N LEU A 117 -95.51 -104.10 -40.31
CA LEU A 117 -96.80 -103.98 -40.99
C LEU A 117 -96.92 -105.04 -42.09
N VAL A 118 -98.11 -105.61 -42.25
CA VAL A 118 -98.37 -106.74 -43.15
C VAL A 118 -98.99 -106.28 -44.47
N ASN A 119 -98.83 -107.08 -45.53
CA ASN A 119 -99.52 -106.92 -46.82
C ASN A 119 -99.36 -105.52 -47.48
N GLY A 120 -98.22 -104.86 -47.30
CA GLY A 120 -97.94 -103.56 -47.90
C GLY A 120 -98.63 -102.37 -47.23
N GLU A 121 -99.19 -102.56 -46.03
CA GLU A 121 -99.69 -101.46 -45.20
C GLU A 121 -98.55 -100.48 -44.83
N THR A 122 -98.88 -99.19 -44.73
CA THR A 122 -97.98 -98.10 -44.32
C THR A 122 -98.38 -97.56 -42.95
N GLU A 123 -97.57 -96.69 -42.35
CA GLU A 123 -97.81 -96.06 -41.04
C GLU A 123 -99.19 -95.40 -40.92
N SER A 124 -99.83 -95.06 -42.03
CA SER A 124 -101.19 -94.52 -42.08
C SER A 124 -102.25 -95.42 -41.43
N VAL A 125 -102.02 -96.75 -41.37
CA VAL A 125 -102.93 -97.67 -40.67
C VAL A 125 -102.86 -97.51 -39.16
N LEU A 126 -101.74 -97.00 -38.62
CA LEU A 126 -101.51 -96.72 -37.21
C LEU A 126 -102.00 -95.32 -36.81
N SER A 127 -103.22 -94.96 -37.24
CA SER A 127 -103.82 -93.62 -37.03
C SER A 127 -103.96 -93.19 -35.56
N GLY A 128 -103.89 -94.13 -34.61
CA GLY A 128 -103.91 -93.88 -33.17
C GLY A 128 -102.55 -93.61 -32.54
N VAL A 129 -101.47 -93.50 -33.34
CA VAL A 129 -100.10 -93.33 -32.87
C VAL A 129 -99.60 -91.90 -33.11
N THR A 130 -98.93 -91.32 -32.11
CA THR A 130 -98.31 -89.98 -32.22
C THR A 130 -96.89 -89.98 -31.65
N ALA A 131 -96.03 -89.11 -32.21
CA ALA A 131 -94.69 -88.83 -31.70
C ALA A 131 -94.32 -87.37 -32.01
N SER A 132 -94.13 -86.57 -30.97
CA SER A 132 -93.66 -85.17 -31.09
C SER A 132 -92.99 -84.69 -29.81
N VAL A 133 -91.87 -83.96 -29.95
CA VAL A 133 -91.21 -83.23 -28.85
C VAL A 133 -90.77 -81.86 -29.34
N THR A 134 -90.97 -80.82 -28.52
CA THR A 134 -90.57 -79.45 -28.81
C THR A 134 -89.73 -78.91 -27.67
N ALA A 135 -88.56 -78.34 -27.99
CA ALA A 135 -87.69 -77.67 -27.04
C ALA A 135 -87.02 -76.44 -27.67
N LYS A 136 -86.60 -75.49 -26.83
CA LYS A 136 -85.91 -74.26 -27.28
C LYS A 136 -84.42 -74.30 -26.97
N ASP A 137 -84.09 -74.57 -25.72
CA ASP A 137 -82.73 -74.51 -25.19
C ASP A 137 -81.86 -75.67 -25.68
N ALA A 138 -80.54 -75.47 -25.69
CA ALA A 138 -79.60 -76.53 -26.00
C ALA A 138 -79.72 -77.70 -25.00
N GLY A 139 -79.65 -78.92 -25.50
CA GLY A 139 -79.88 -80.14 -24.71
C GLY A 139 -80.38 -81.29 -25.58
N SER A 140 -80.53 -82.46 -24.94
CA SER A 140 -81.10 -83.66 -25.56
C SER A 140 -82.47 -83.92 -24.97
N TYR A 141 -83.49 -84.03 -25.84
CA TYR A 141 -84.89 -84.20 -25.45
C TYR A 141 -85.46 -85.44 -26.13
N THR A 142 -86.09 -86.33 -25.37
CA THR A 142 -86.63 -87.58 -25.90
C THR A 142 -87.95 -87.36 -26.66
N ASN A 143 -88.02 -87.80 -27.92
CA ASN A 143 -89.26 -87.87 -28.71
C ASN A 143 -89.92 -89.23 -28.52
N LYS A 144 -90.96 -89.30 -27.69
CA LYS A 144 -91.64 -90.56 -27.37
C LYS A 144 -92.79 -90.84 -28.33
N ALA A 145 -92.81 -92.03 -28.92
CA ALA A 145 -93.98 -92.53 -29.63
C ALA A 145 -94.95 -93.20 -28.65
N ASN A 146 -96.25 -92.95 -28.82
CA ASN A 146 -97.30 -93.62 -28.04
C ASN A 146 -98.57 -93.81 -28.89
N GLY A 147 -99.41 -94.77 -28.49
CA GLY A 147 -100.68 -95.07 -29.16
C GLY A 147 -101.10 -96.53 -29.02
N VAL A 148 -102.25 -96.86 -29.61
CA VAL A 148 -102.75 -98.23 -29.71
C VAL A 148 -103.33 -98.45 -31.11
N ASP A 149 -103.33 -99.70 -31.55
CA ASP A 149 -103.99 -100.11 -32.78
C ASP A 149 -104.87 -101.35 -32.55
N LYS A 150 -105.94 -101.47 -33.34
CA LYS A 150 -106.90 -102.58 -33.22
C LYS A 150 -106.36 -103.90 -33.80
N ASN A 151 -105.47 -103.83 -34.78
CA ASN A 151 -104.93 -104.97 -35.52
C ASN A 151 -103.46 -105.26 -35.19
N TYR A 152 -102.76 -104.30 -34.56
CA TYR A 152 -101.37 -104.45 -34.14
C TYR A 152 -101.18 -104.34 -32.63
N ASP A 153 -100.33 -105.23 -32.09
CA ASP A 153 -99.64 -105.01 -30.82
C ASP A 153 -98.36 -104.23 -31.09
N LEU A 154 -98.31 -103.01 -30.55
CA LEU A 154 -97.26 -102.03 -30.84
C LEU A 154 -96.15 -102.05 -29.79
N THR A 155 -94.91 -102.03 -30.27
CA THR A 155 -93.72 -101.75 -29.45
C THR A 155 -93.13 -100.40 -29.87
N PHE A 156 -92.78 -99.54 -28.91
CA PHE A 156 -92.29 -98.17 -29.19
C PHE A 156 -90.79 -98.04 -28.97
N VAL A 157 -90.12 -97.35 -29.89
CA VAL A 157 -88.72 -96.91 -29.78
C VAL A 157 -88.70 -95.39 -29.83
N ASP A 158 -88.08 -94.79 -28.83
CA ASP A 158 -87.95 -93.34 -28.70
C ASP A 158 -86.95 -92.77 -29.74
N GLY A 159 -87.28 -91.61 -30.28
CA GLY A 159 -86.35 -90.74 -31.01
C GLY A 159 -85.77 -89.66 -30.11
N ALA A 160 -84.95 -88.76 -30.65
CA ALA A 160 -84.36 -87.64 -29.92
C ALA A 160 -84.44 -86.32 -30.70
N LEU A 161 -84.69 -85.23 -29.99
CA LEU A 161 -84.40 -83.87 -30.43
C LEU A 161 -83.14 -83.42 -29.72
N ASP A 162 -82.04 -83.34 -30.44
CA ASP A 162 -80.74 -82.90 -29.93
C ASP A 162 -80.45 -81.48 -30.44
N ILE A 163 -80.41 -80.52 -29.52
CA ILE A 163 -80.11 -79.12 -29.80
C ILE A 163 -78.70 -78.83 -29.29
N ALA A 164 -77.74 -78.70 -30.19
CA ALA A 164 -76.39 -78.26 -29.87
C ALA A 164 -76.37 -76.77 -29.47
N LYS A 165 -75.39 -76.36 -28.66
CA LYS A 165 -75.18 -74.95 -28.33
C LYS A 165 -74.73 -74.16 -29.56
N ALA A 166 -75.18 -72.91 -29.66
CA ALA A 166 -74.63 -71.96 -30.62
C ALA A 166 -73.26 -71.45 -30.15
N LYS A 167 -72.46 -70.87 -31.04
CA LYS A 167 -71.15 -70.28 -30.66
C LYS A 167 -71.30 -68.78 -30.50
N ALA A 168 -70.79 -68.22 -29.41
CA ALA A 168 -70.71 -66.78 -29.22
C ALA A 168 -69.34 -66.36 -28.68
N THR A 169 -68.86 -65.20 -29.10
CA THR A 169 -67.62 -64.61 -28.60
C THR A 169 -67.97 -63.45 -27.67
N VAL A 170 -67.43 -63.48 -26.45
CA VAL A 170 -67.55 -62.44 -25.44
C VAL A 170 -66.25 -61.63 -25.41
N THR A 171 -66.36 -60.31 -25.53
CA THR A 171 -65.23 -59.39 -25.44
C THR A 171 -65.42 -58.48 -24.22
N ALA A 172 -64.54 -58.59 -23.23
CA ALA A 172 -64.55 -57.68 -22.09
C ALA A 172 -64.26 -56.25 -22.52
N ASN A 173 -64.89 -55.27 -21.86
CA ASN A 173 -64.71 -53.87 -22.18
C ASN A 173 -63.30 -53.39 -21.82
N SER A 174 -62.76 -52.46 -22.63
CA SER A 174 -61.52 -51.74 -22.32
C SER A 174 -61.79 -50.29 -21.94
N VAL A 175 -61.02 -49.77 -20.98
CA VAL A 175 -61.06 -48.39 -20.50
C VAL A 175 -59.63 -47.85 -20.43
N SER A 176 -59.42 -46.63 -20.90
CA SER A 176 -58.15 -45.91 -20.72
C SER A 176 -58.39 -44.62 -19.96
N THR A 177 -57.48 -44.31 -19.05
CA THR A 177 -57.59 -43.20 -18.10
C THR A 177 -56.19 -42.77 -17.62
N VAL A 178 -56.12 -41.71 -16.82
CA VAL A 178 -54.88 -41.20 -16.22
C VAL A 178 -54.94 -41.41 -14.71
N TYR A 179 -53.79 -41.64 -14.06
CA TYR A 179 -53.69 -41.72 -12.62
C TYR A 179 -54.29 -40.47 -11.96
N ASN A 180 -55.29 -40.67 -11.12
CA ASN A 180 -56.01 -39.60 -10.43
C ASN A 180 -56.00 -39.77 -8.90
N GLY A 181 -55.29 -40.77 -8.38
CA GLY A 181 -55.17 -41.05 -6.94
C GLY A 181 -56.31 -41.92 -6.37
N GLN A 182 -57.29 -42.32 -7.18
CA GLN A 182 -58.38 -43.21 -6.79
C GLN A 182 -58.39 -44.52 -7.58
N ASN A 183 -59.18 -45.50 -7.11
CA ASN A 183 -59.40 -46.75 -7.83
C ASN A 183 -60.20 -46.51 -9.12
N GLN A 184 -59.74 -47.11 -10.22
CA GLN A 184 -60.34 -47.02 -11.55
C GLN A 184 -60.78 -48.42 -11.97
N THR A 185 -61.90 -48.52 -12.69
CA THR A 185 -62.52 -49.82 -12.99
C THR A 185 -62.96 -49.90 -14.44
N ALA A 186 -62.62 -50.99 -15.12
CA ALA A 186 -63.29 -51.41 -16.35
C ALA A 186 -64.29 -52.51 -16.00
N VAL A 187 -65.53 -52.39 -16.49
CA VAL A 187 -66.61 -53.34 -16.20
C VAL A 187 -67.46 -53.60 -17.44
N GLY A 188 -68.02 -54.80 -17.51
CA GLY A 188 -68.92 -55.22 -18.57
C GLY A 188 -68.21 -55.83 -19.76
N PHE A 189 -69.02 -56.33 -20.68
CA PHE A 189 -68.58 -57.01 -21.89
C PHE A 189 -69.59 -56.76 -23.02
N THR A 190 -69.16 -57.05 -24.24
CA THR A 190 -70.01 -57.17 -25.42
C THR A 190 -69.96 -58.60 -25.94
N ALA A 191 -70.97 -59.03 -26.69
CA ALA A 191 -71.03 -60.38 -27.25
C ALA A 191 -71.43 -60.34 -28.73
N THR A 192 -70.81 -61.21 -29.53
CA THR A 192 -71.11 -61.41 -30.96
C THR A 192 -71.39 -62.89 -31.25
N GLY A 193 -72.13 -63.18 -32.31
CA GLY A 193 -72.56 -64.56 -32.62
C GLY A 193 -73.84 -65.00 -31.89
N LEU A 194 -74.49 -64.08 -31.17
CA LEU A 194 -75.83 -64.31 -30.62
C LEU A 194 -76.87 -64.41 -31.74
N VAL A 195 -77.83 -65.31 -31.57
CA VAL A 195 -78.83 -65.65 -32.60
C VAL A 195 -80.16 -64.93 -32.36
N ASN A 196 -80.97 -64.82 -33.42
CA ASN A 196 -82.35 -64.31 -33.34
C ASN A 196 -82.52 -62.92 -32.69
N GLY A 197 -81.51 -62.04 -32.81
CA GLY A 197 -81.55 -60.68 -32.26
C GLY A 197 -81.37 -60.61 -30.74
N GLU A 198 -80.91 -61.69 -30.11
CA GLU A 198 -80.48 -61.68 -28.70
C GLU A 198 -79.26 -60.76 -28.52
N ASP A 199 -79.17 -60.11 -27.35
CA ASP A 199 -78.03 -59.29 -26.94
C ASP A 199 -77.32 -59.90 -25.72
N SER A 200 -76.22 -59.28 -25.27
CA SER A 200 -75.38 -59.80 -24.19
C SER A 200 -76.11 -60.05 -22.87
N SER A 201 -77.32 -59.51 -22.66
CA SER A 201 -78.13 -59.77 -21.47
C SER A 201 -78.57 -61.23 -21.32
N VAL A 202 -78.59 -62.01 -22.43
CA VAL A 202 -78.90 -63.45 -22.35
C VAL A 202 -77.79 -64.25 -21.68
N LEU A 203 -76.54 -63.74 -21.68
CA LEU A 203 -75.37 -64.37 -21.09
C LEU A 203 -75.24 -64.06 -19.59
N THR A 204 -76.28 -64.37 -18.82
CA THR A 204 -76.39 -64.01 -17.39
C THR A 204 -75.31 -64.62 -16.48
N GLY A 205 -74.63 -65.69 -16.92
CA GLY A 205 -73.52 -66.34 -16.22
C GLY A 205 -72.13 -65.77 -16.55
N VAL A 206 -72.05 -64.68 -17.32
CA VAL A 206 -70.80 -64.07 -17.76
C VAL A 206 -70.51 -62.78 -16.99
N THR A 207 -69.27 -62.62 -16.53
CA THR A 207 -68.79 -61.40 -15.87
C THR A 207 -67.45 -60.96 -16.42
N ALA A 208 -67.19 -59.64 -16.38
CA ALA A 208 -65.91 -59.05 -16.73
C ALA A 208 -65.72 -57.76 -15.91
N SER A 209 -64.72 -57.75 -15.02
CA SER A 209 -64.34 -56.56 -14.27
C SER A 209 -62.87 -56.61 -13.83
N VAL A 210 -62.20 -55.46 -13.88
CA VAL A 210 -60.89 -55.24 -13.27
C VAL A 210 -60.86 -53.86 -12.61
N THR A 211 -60.28 -53.79 -11.41
CA THR A 211 -60.08 -52.54 -10.67
C THR A 211 -58.60 -52.40 -10.32
N ALA A 212 -58.03 -51.24 -10.58
CA ALA A 212 -56.67 -50.89 -10.22
C ALA A 212 -56.54 -49.39 -9.92
N LYS A 213 -55.50 -49.00 -9.19
CA LYS A 213 -55.23 -47.61 -8.82
C LYS A 213 -54.03 -47.04 -9.56
N ASP A 214 -52.90 -47.75 -9.49
CA ASP A 214 -51.62 -47.26 -9.98
C ASP A 214 -51.53 -47.28 -11.51
N ALA A 215 -50.66 -46.44 -12.07
CA ALA A 215 -50.40 -46.42 -13.50
C ALA A 215 -49.76 -47.74 -13.96
N ASP A 216 -50.48 -48.45 -14.83
CA ASP A 216 -50.07 -49.68 -15.50
C ASP A 216 -51.15 -50.10 -16.51
N SER A 217 -50.92 -51.19 -17.24
CA SER A 217 -51.95 -51.88 -18.02
C SER A 217 -52.44 -53.12 -17.26
N TYR A 218 -53.74 -53.19 -17.00
CA TYR A 218 -54.37 -54.30 -16.28
C TYR A 218 -55.37 -55.03 -17.17
N THR A 219 -55.27 -56.35 -17.25
CA THR A 219 -56.17 -57.15 -18.09
C THR A 219 -57.57 -57.27 -17.48
N ASN A 220 -58.62 -56.87 -18.22
CA ASN A 220 -60.02 -57.13 -17.88
C ASN A 220 -60.46 -58.47 -18.48
N LYS A 221 -60.49 -59.52 -17.66
CA LYS A 221 -60.82 -60.87 -18.14
C LYS A 221 -62.32 -61.12 -18.08
N ALA A 222 -62.91 -61.52 -19.21
CA ALA A 222 -64.25 -62.08 -19.22
C ALA A 222 -64.21 -63.58 -18.90
N ASN A 223 -65.14 -64.04 -18.07
CA ASN A 223 -65.33 -65.46 -17.78
C ASN A 223 -66.79 -65.79 -17.53
N GLY A 224 -67.15 -67.07 -17.64
CA GLY A 224 -68.51 -67.54 -17.41
C GLY A 224 -68.87 -68.75 -18.25
N VAL A 225 -70.12 -69.20 -18.10
CA VAL A 225 -70.72 -70.25 -18.92
C VAL A 225 -72.15 -69.86 -19.26
N ASP A 226 -72.64 -70.36 -20.39
CA ASP A 226 -74.04 -70.22 -20.77
C ASP A 226 -74.66 -71.58 -21.14
N LYS A 227 -75.97 -71.71 -20.93
CA LYS A 227 -76.71 -72.95 -21.20
C LYS A 227 -76.93 -73.21 -22.69
N ASN A 228 -77.01 -72.16 -23.51
CA ASN A 228 -77.36 -72.20 -24.93
C ASN A 228 -76.18 -71.84 -25.85
N TYR A 229 -75.13 -71.24 -25.29
CA TYR A 229 -73.93 -70.87 -26.03
C TYR A 229 -72.65 -71.55 -25.51
N ASP A 230 -71.81 -71.97 -26.43
CA ASP A 230 -70.39 -72.24 -26.19
C ASP A 230 -69.62 -70.92 -26.39
N LEU A 231 -68.99 -70.46 -25.31
CA LEU A 231 -68.40 -69.13 -25.23
C LEU A 231 -66.90 -69.16 -25.47
N THR A 232 -66.42 -68.24 -26.30
CA THR A 232 -65.00 -67.88 -26.41
C THR A 232 -64.80 -66.48 -25.84
N PHE A 233 -63.71 -66.27 -25.10
CA PHE A 233 -63.45 -65.01 -24.40
C PHE A 233 -62.29 -64.25 -25.03
N VAL A 234 -62.47 -62.94 -25.17
CA VAL A 234 -61.43 -61.97 -25.54
C VAL A 234 -61.29 -60.98 -24.38
N ASP A 235 -60.07 -60.86 -23.88
CA ASP A 235 -59.75 -59.95 -22.78
C ASP A 235 -59.79 -58.48 -23.25
N GLY A 236 -60.30 -57.62 -22.37
CA GLY A 236 -60.17 -56.16 -22.47
C GLY A 236 -59.01 -55.66 -21.60
N ALA A 237 -58.86 -54.34 -21.49
CA ALA A 237 -57.81 -53.72 -20.69
C ALA A 237 -58.31 -52.51 -19.90
N LEU A 238 -57.78 -52.32 -18.70
CA LEU A 238 -57.80 -51.06 -17.98
C LEU A 238 -56.39 -50.46 -18.06
N ASP A 239 -56.22 -49.45 -18.91
CA ASP A 239 -54.94 -48.78 -19.11
C ASP A 239 -54.92 -47.47 -18.32
N ILE A 240 -54.10 -47.41 -17.27
CA ILE A 240 -53.91 -46.21 -16.44
C ILE A 240 -52.57 -45.57 -16.83
N ALA A 241 -52.62 -44.46 -17.54
CA ALA A 241 -51.43 -43.67 -17.85
C ALA A 241 -50.95 -42.87 -16.62
N LYS A 242 -49.66 -42.58 -16.56
CA LYS A 242 -49.09 -41.73 -15.49
C LYS A 242 -49.65 -40.30 -15.56
N ALA A 243 -49.84 -39.70 -14.39
CA ALA A 243 -50.10 -38.26 -14.29
C ALA A 243 -48.80 -37.47 -14.47
N LYS A 244 -48.88 -36.17 -14.73
CA LYS A 244 -47.69 -35.30 -14.85
C LYS A 244 -47.47 -34.52 -13.57
N ALA A 245 -46.26 -34.52 -13.04
CA ALA A 245 -45.89 -33.68 -11.91
C ALA A 245 -44.54 -32.99 -12.15
N THR A 246 -44.41 -31.77 -11.63
CA THR A 246 -43.17 -30.99 -11.68
C THR A 246 -42.55 -30.97 -10.28
N VAL A 247 -41.30 -31.41 -10.18
CA VAL A 247 -40.48 -31.37 -8.97
C VAL A 247 -39.52 -30.20 -9.04
N THR A 248 -39.52 -29.36 -8.01
CA THR A 248 -38.60 -28.23 -7.88
C THR A 248 -37.70 -28.45 -6.67
N ALA A 249 -36.40 -28.61 -6.90
CA ALA A 249 -35.42 -28.71 -5.82
C ALA A 249 -35.34 -27.40 -5.02
N ASN A 250 -35.11 -27.50 -3.72
CA ASN A 250 -35.05 -26.33 -2.85
C ASN A 250 -33.81 -25.49 -3.12
N SER A 251 -33.95 -24.17 -2.98
CA SER A 251 -32.84 -23.22 -3.00
C SER A 251 -32.54 -22.65 -1.62
N VAL A 252 -31.27 -22.46 -1.31
CA VAL A 252 -30.77 -21.93 -0.04
C VAL A 252 -29.68 -20.89 -0.33
N SER A 253 -29.73 -19.75 0.35
CA SER A 253 -28.68 -18.73 0.28
C SER A 253 -28.05 -18.52 1.65
N THR A 254 -26.73 -18.47 1.70
CA THR A 254 -25.91 -18.38 2.92
C THR A 254 -24.68 -17.50 2.69
N VAL A 255 -23.87 -17.30 3.73
CA VAL A 255 -22.57 -16.61 3.67
C VAL A 255 -21.49 -17.60 4.06
N TYR A 256 -20.31 -17.51 3.44
CA TYR A 256 -19.15 -18.34 3.79
C TYR A 256 -18.88 -18.27 5.29
N ASN A 257 -18.87 -19.42 5.94
CA ASN A 257 -18.69 -19.56 7.39
C ASN A 257 -17.54 -20.51 7.76
N GLY A 258 -16.78 -21.00 6.77
CA GLY A 258 -15.67 -21.94 6.96
C GLY A 258 -16.10 -23.40 7.12
N GLN A 259 -17.39 -23.73 7.02
CA GLN A 259 -17.92 -25.09 7.06
C GLN A 259 -18.69 -25.47 5.78
N ASN A 260 -18.96 -26.77 5.60
CA ASN A 260 -19.81 -27.26 4.52
C ASN A 260 -21.26 -26.79 4.75
N GLN A 261 -21.90 -26.32 3.68
CA GLN A 261 -23.29 -25.87 3.65
C GLN A 261 -24.07 -26.70 2.65
N THR A 262 -25.35 -26.95 2.91
CA THR A 262 -26.14 -27.90 2.14
C THR A 262 -27.53 -27.34 1.85
N ALA A 263 -28.00 -27.49 0.61
CA ALA A 263 -29.41 -27.37 0.26
C ALA A 263 -29.97 -28.79 0.00
N THR A 264 -31.04 -29.16 0.69
CA THR A 264 -31.69 -30.48 0.55
C THR A 264 -33.20 -30.34 0.38
N GLY A 265 -33.79 -31.37 -0.24
CA GLY A 265 -35.23 -31.50 -0.38
C GLY A 265 -35.78 -30.80 -1.62
N PHE A 266 -37.08 -31.00 -1.85
CA PHE A 266 -37.80 -30.52 -3.01
C PHE A 266 -39.26 -30.27 -2.66
N SER A 267 -39.93 -29.50 -3.51
CA SER A 267 -41.39 -29.37 -3.56
C SER A 267 -41.91 -29.96 -4.87
N ALA A 268 -43.19 -30.32 -4.92
CA ALA A 268 -43.82 -30.87 -6.11
C ALA A 268 -45.18 -30.22 -6.39
N THR A 269 -45.51 -30.06 -7.66
CA THR A 269 -46.81 -29.55 -8.14
C THR A 269 -47.37 -30.49 -9.22
N GLY A 270 -48.69 -30.49 -9.43
CA GLY A 270 -49.36 -31.43 -10.35
C GLY A 270 -49.66 -32.80 -9.73
N LEU A 271 -49.44 -32.96 -8.42
CA LEU A 271 -49.93 -34.11 -7.68
C LEU A 271 -51.46 -34.08 -7.58
N VAL A 272 -52.09 -35.25 -7.52
CA VAL A 272 -53.54 -35.42 -7.66
C VAL A 272 -54.16 -35.81 -6.33
N ASN A 273 -55.47 -35.65 -6.18
CA ASN A 273 -56.22 -36.10 -4.99
C ASN A 273 -55.65 -35.64 -3.62
N GLY A 274 -55.01 -34.47 -3.57
CA GLY A 274 -54.42 -33.95 -2.34
C GLY A 274 -53.14 -34.67 -1.89
N GLU A 275 -52.52 -35.47 -2.75
CA GLU A 275 -51.19 -36.02 -2.51
C GLU A 275 -50.13 -34.90 -2.39
N ASP A 276 -49.12 -35.13 -1.55
CA ASP A 276 -47.98 -34.23 -1.38
C ASP A 276 -46.66 -34.90 -1.81
N SER A 277 -45.54 -34.18 -1.75
CA SER A 277 -44.25 -34.67 -2.25
C SER A 277 -43.76 -35.96 -1.60
N SER A 278 -44.33 -36.40 -0.47
CA SER A 278 -43.97 -37.66 0.17
C SER A 278 -44.32 -38.90 -0.67
N VAL A 279 -45.26 -38.79 -1.63
CA VAL A 279 -45.58 -39.90 -2.54
C VAL A 279 -44.45 -40.18 -3.53
N LEU A 280 -43.60 -39.18 -3.80
CA LEU A 280 -42.47 -39.27 -4.73
C LEU A 280 -41.22 -39.85 -4.06
N THR A 281 -41.35 -41.04 -3.47
CA THR A 281 -40.31 -41.68 -2.64
C THR A 281 -39.00 -41.99 -3.37
N GLY A 282 -39.04 -42.09 -4.71
CA GLY A 282 -37.87 -42.29 -5.58
C GLY A 282 -37.14 -41.01 -5.98
N VAL A 283 -37.55 -39.84 -5.48
CA VAL A 283 -36.98 -38.53 -5.84
C VAL A 283 -36.07 -38.00 -4.75
N THR A 284 -34.90 -37.50 -5.14
CA THR A 284 -33.94 -36.87 -4.23
C THR A 284 -33.41 -35.56 -4.81
N ALA A 285 -33.09 -34.60 -3.96
CA ALA A 285 -32.39 -33.36 -4.30
C ALA A 285 -31.48 -32.96 -3.14
N SER A 286 -30.18 -32.88 -3.40
CA SER A 286 -29.18 -32.43 -2.43
C SER A 286 -27.92 -31.90 -3.12
N VAL A 287 -27.40 -30.77 -2.64
CA VAL A 287 -26.08 -30.24 -3.01
C VAL A 287 -25.36 -29.75 -1.77
N THR A 288 -24.05 -30.01 -1.68
CA THR A 288 -23.19 -29.54 -0.58
C THR A 288 -21.97 -28.85 -1.15
N ALA A 289 -21.64 -27.67 -0.60
CA ALA A 289 -20.45 -26.92 -0.95
C ALA A 289 -19.92 -26.15 0.27
N LYS A 290 -18.64 -25.79 0.25
CA LYS A 290 -18.00 -25.01 1.32
C LYS A 290 -17.73 -23.57 0.89
N ASP A 291 -17.06 -23.43 -0.25
CA ASP A 291 -16.57 -22.15 -0.75
C ASP A 291 -17.70 -21.24 -1.23
N ALA A 292 -17.42 -19.93 -1.33
CA ALA A 292 -18.34 -18.99 -1.95
C ALA A 292 -18.54 -19.31 -3.44
N GLY A 293 -19.79 -19.21 -3.90
CA GLY A 293 -20.19 -19.58 -5.25
C GLY A 293 -21.68 -19.91 -5.34
N SER A 294 -22.14 -20.23 -6.55
CA SER A 294 -23.49 -20.72 -6.80
C SER A 294 -23.40 -22.18 -7.27
N TYR A 295 -24.11 -23.06 -6.57
CA TYR A 295 -24.07 -24.51 -6.78
C TYR A 295 -25.46 -25.04 -7.06
N THR A 296 -25.65 -25.69 -8.21
CA THR A 296 -26.96 -26.20 -8.62
C THR A 296 -27.41 -27.38 -7.74
N ASN A 297 -28.59 -27.26 -7.12
CA ASN A 297 -29.27 -28.36 -6.43
C ASN A 297 -30.18 -29.09 -7.43
N LYS A 298 -29.71 -30.24 -7.94
CA LYS A 298 -30.46 -31.00 -8.95
C LYS A 298 -31.41 -32.00 -8.29
N ALA A 299 -32.68 -31.94 -8.68
CA ALA A 299 -33.62 -33.02 -8.38
C ALA A 299 -33.53 -34.12 -9.45
N SER A 300 -33.58 -35.37 -9.02
CA SER A 300 -33.64 -36.53 -9.92
C SER A 300 -34.40 -37.68 -9.28
N GLY A 301 -35.00 -38.52 -10.09
CA GLY A 301 -35.72 -39.71 -9.65
C GLY A 301 -36.73 -40.19 -10.66
N VAL A 302 -37.45 -41.24 -10.31
CA VAL A 302 -38.59 -41.76 -11.07
C VAL A 302 -39.72 -42.09 -10.11
N ASP A 303 -40.95 -42.06 -10.62
CA ASP A 303 -42.13 -42.47 -9.88
C ASP A 303 -43.00 -43.45 -10.69
N LYS A 304 -43.74 -44.32 -9.99
CA LYS A 304 -44.61 -45.33 -10.61
C LYS A 304 -45.83 -44.68 -11.26
N ASN A 305 -46.40 -43.65 -10.64
CA ASN A 305 -47.68 -43.05 -11.01
C ASN A 305 -47.52 -41.69 -11.70
N TYR A 306 -46.32 -41.09 -11.63
CA TYR A 306 -46.02 -39.79 -12.24
C TYR A 306 -44.91 -39.83 -13.29
N ASP A 307 -45.13 -39.11 -14.38
CA ASP A 307 -44.08 -38.62 -15.27
C ASP A 307 -43.56 -37.28 -14.72
N LEU A 308 -42.29 -37.29 -14.30
CA LEU A 308 -41.69 -36.18 -13.57
C LEU A 308 -40.89 -35.26 -14.49
N THR A 309 -41.11 -33.95 -14.33
CA THR A 309 -40.23 -32.90 -14.83
C THR A 309 -39.48 -32.26 -13.67
N PHE A 310 -38.19 -31.96 -13.86
CA PHE A 310 -37.34 -31.44 -12.79
C PHE A 310 -36.95 -29.99 -13.05
N VAL A 311 -37.04 -29.17 -12.02
CA VAL A 311 -36.54 -27.79 -11.96
C VAL A 311 -35.46 -27.74 -10.88
N ASP A 312 -34.27 -27.29 -11.29
CA ASP A 312 -33.13 -27.18 -10.41
C ASP A 312 -33.31 -26.03 -9.40
N GLY A 313 -32.86 -26.26 -8.16
CA GLY A 313 -32.66 -25.24 -7.15
C GLY A 313 -31.19 -24.80 -7.11
N ALA A 314 -30.82 -23.98 -6.13
CA ALA A 314 -29.46 -23.49 -5.96
C ALA A 314 -29.05 -23.39 -4.48
N LEU A 315 -27.79 -23.73 -4.18
CA LEU A 315 -27.10 -23.33 -2.98
C LEU A 315 -26.18 -22.16 -3.34
N ASP A 316 -26.54 -20.96 -2.90
CA ASP A 316 -25.75 -19.75 -3.11
C ASP A 316 -24.99 -19.40 -1.82
N ILE A 317 -23.67 -19.40 -1.88
CA ILE A 317 -22.78 -19.04 -0.78
C ILE A 317 -22.12 -17.70 -1.13
N ALA A 318 -22.55 -16.63 -0.48
CA ALA A 318 -21.93 -15.31 -0.61
C ALA A 318 -20.58 -15.28 0.13
N LYS A 319 -19.66 -14.42 -0.31
CA LYS A 319 -18.39 -14.22 0.37
C LYS A 319 -18.59 -13.59 1.76
N ALA A 320 -17.76 -13.99 2.72
CA ALA A 320 -17.65 -13.30 4.00
C ALA A 320 -16.86 -12.00 3.84
N LYS A 321 -16.91 -11.09 4.81
CA LYS A 321 -16.13 -9.84 4.76
C LYS A 321 -14.90 -9.95 5.64
N ALA A 322 -13.74 -9.56 5.14
CA ALA A 322 -12.52 -9.45 5.93
C ALA A 322 -11.80 -8.11 5.68
N THR A 323 -11.09 -7.65 6.70
CA THR A 323 -10.26 -6.44 6.64
C THR A 323 -8.80 -6.82 6.81
N ILE A 324 -7.98 -6.38 5.86
CA ILE A 324 -6.55 -6.65 5.77
C ILE A 324 -5.81 -5.37 6.15
N THR A 325 -4.94 -5.46 7.15
CA THR A 325 -4.10 -4.34 7.57
C THR A 325 -2.64 -4.71 7.31
N ALA A 326 -2.01 -4.00 6.37
CA ALA A 326 -0.59 -4.19 6.08
C ALA A 326 0.27 -3.77 7.28
N ASN A 327 1.39 -4.46 7.48
CA ASN A 327 2.28 -4.18 8.60
C ASN A 327 2.96 -2.81 8.45
N SER A 328 3.24 -2.16 9.58
CA SER A 328 4.02 -0.92 9.65
C SER A 328 5.34 -1.13 10.40
N LEU A 329 6.36 -0.37 10.04
CA LEU A 329 7.68 -0.40 10.66
C LEU A 329 8.23 1.03 10.79
N ASN A 330 8.67 1.39 11.99
CA ASN A 330 9.43 2.61 12.25
C ASN A 330 10.90 2.26 12.46
N THR A 331 11.79 2.98 11.80
CA THR A 331 13.24 2.73 11.84
C THR A 331 14.02 4.01 11.57
N VAL A 332 15.35 3.95 11.67
CA VAL A 332 16.27 5.06 11.40
C VAL A 332 17.12 4.71 10.18
N TYR A 333 17.49 5.70 9.38
CA TYR A 333 18.41 5.53 8.26
C TYR A 333 19.70 4.86 8.73
N ASN A 334 20.02 3.71 8.14
CA ASN A 334 21.19 2.90 8.50
C ASN A 334 22.12 2.63 7.31
N GLY A 335 21.82 3.17 6.13
CA GLY A 335 22.61 3.00 4.91
C GLY A 335 22.26 1.75 4.09
N GLN A 336 21.29 0.93 4.52
CA GLN A 336 20.80 -0.25 3.80
C GLN A 336 19.32 -0.13 3.42
N ASN A 337 18.87 -1.00 2.50
CA ASN A 337 17.44 -1.16 2.21
C ASN A 337 16.73 -1.71 3.45
N GLN A 338 15.60 -1.11 3.78
CA GLN A 338 14.72 -1.52 4.87
C GLN A 338 13.39 -1.98 4.27
N THR A 339 12.88 -3.09 4.78
CA THR A 339 11.68 -3.74 4.23
C THR A 339 10.71 -4.04 5.37
N VAL A 340 9.45 -3.73 5.15
CA VAL A 340 8.34 -4.26 5.95
C VAL A 340 7.44 -5.05 5.02
N SER A 341 7.08 -6.26 5.45
CA SER A 341 6.24 -7.17 4.70
C SER A 341 5.21 -7.84 5.61
N GLY A 342 4.20 -8.43 4.97
CA GLY A 342 3.12 -9.11 5.64
C GLY A 342 1.98 -8.19 6.07
N PHE A 343 0.94 -8.82 6.59
CA PHE A 343 -0.32 -8.20 6.99
C PHE A 343 -0.97 -9.00 8.11
N SER A 344 -1.92 -8.36 8.78
CA SER A 344 -2.89 -9.01 9.66
C SER A 344 -4.28 -8.97 9.05
N ALA A 345 -5.16 -9.90 9.43
CA ALA A 345 -6.53 -9.95 8.95
C ALA A 345 -7.51 -10.06 10.11
N THR A 346 -8.64 -9.37 10.01
CA THR A 346 -9.79 -9.48 10.93
C THR A 346 -11.07 -9.77 10.15
N GLY A 347 -12.05 -10.42 10.79
CA GLY A 347 -13.30 -10.83 10.13
C GLY A 347 -13.25 -12.20 9.46
N LEU A 348 -12.16 -12.94 9.66
CA LEU A 348 -12.07 -14.35 9.27
C LEU A 348 -13.02 -15.20 10.14
N VAL A 349 -13.64 -16.21 9.54
CA VAL A 349 -14.67 -17.04 10.16
C VAL A 349 -14.08 -18.36 10.68
N ASN A 350 -14.77 -18.99 11.62
CA ASN A 350 -14.45 -20.33 12.13
C ASN A 350 -12.98 -20.54 12.59
N GLY A 351 -12.35 -19.50 13.14
CA GLY A 351 -10.98 -19.57 13.63
C GLY A 351 -9.91 -19.66 12.53
N GLU A 352 -10.26 -19.36 11.28
CA GLU A 352 -9.29 -19.17 10.20
C GLU A 352 -8.33 -18.02 10.51
N ASP A 353 -7.08 -18.15 10.08
CA ASP A 353 -6.05 -17.12 10.18
C ASP A 353 -5.64 -16.60 8.78
N SER A 354 -4.74 -15.61 8.72
CA SER A 354 -4.34 -14.97 7.48
C SER A 354 -3.75 -15.91 6.43
N SER A 355 -3.37 -17.15 6.77
CA SER A 355 -2.87 -18.14 5.81
C SER A 355 -3.91 -18.56 4.78
N VAL A 356 -5.22 -18.40 5.05
CA VAL A 356 -6.27 -18.71 4.07
C VAL A 356 -6.32 -17.70 2.92
N LEU A 357 -5.75 -16.52 3.12
CA LEU A 357 -5.76 -15.40 2.16
C LEU A 357 -4.54 -15.45 1.23
N THR A 358 -4.34 -16.58 0.55
CA THR A 358 -3.12 -16.85 -0.23
C THR A 358 -2.90 -15.89 -1.40
N GLY A 359 -3.96 -15.20 -1.85
CA GLY A 359 -3.91 -14.20 -2.92
C GLY A 359 -3.57 -12.77 -2.44
N VAL A 360 -3.33 -12.56 -1.14
CA VAL A 360 -3.06 -11.25 -0.56
C VAL A 360 -1.57 -11.05 -0.32
N THR A 361 -1.05 -9.89 -0.71
CA THR A 361 0.34 -9.50 -0.49
C THR A 361 0.44 -8.06 0.03
N ALA A 362 1.47 -7.80 0.84
CA ALA A 362 1.83 -6.47 1.30
C ALA A 362 3.35 -6.43 1.54
N SER A 363 4.04 -5.56 0.82
CA SER A 363 5.48 -5.33 1.01
C SER A 363 5.89 -3.98 0.45
N VAL A 364 6.72 -3.25 1.20
CA VAL A 364 7.39 -2.03 0.72
C VAL A 364 8.86 -2.06 1.13
N THR A 365 9.73 -1.56 0.26
CA THR A 365 11.16 -1.44 0.53
C THR A 365 11.64 -0.07 0.16
N ALA A 366 12.39 0.56 1.07
CA ALA A 366 13.02 1.86 0.85
C ALA A 366 14.35 1.93 1.60
N LYS A 367 15.23 2.81 1.15
CA LYS A 367 16.55 3.02 1.78
C LYS A 367 16.62 4.37 2.49
N ASP A 368 16.22 5.43 1.79
CA ASP A 368 16.35 6.80 2.26
C ASP A 368 15.35 7.14 3.37
N ALA A 369 15.64 8.20 4.13
CA ALA A 369 14.70 8.73 5.10
C ALA A 369 13.43 9.27 4.41
N GLY A 370 12.28 8.99 5.02
CA GLY A 370 10.96 9.31 4.48
C GLY A 370 9.87 8.40 5.02
N SER A 371 8.64 8.63 4.58
CA SER A 371 7.49 7.78 4.86
C SER A 371 7.04 7.09 3.58
N TYR A 372 6.96 5.77 3.60
CA TYR A 372 6.65 4.93 2.45
C TYR A 372 5.45 4.04 2.75
N THR A 373 4.40 4.14 1.95
CA THR A 373 3.17 3.36 2.17
C THR A 373 3.36 1.88 1.85
N ASN A 374 3.07 1.00 2.81
CA ASN A 374 2.98 -0.45 2.62
C ASN A 374 1.54 -0.81 2.22
N LYS A 375 1.29 -0.95 0.92
CA LYS A 375 -0.05 -1.26 0.41
C LYS A 375 -0.32 -2.75 0.41
N ALA A 376 -1.40 -3.17 1.06
CA ALA A 376 -1.95 -4.50 0.87
C ALA A 376 -2.83 -4.55 -0.39
N ASN A 377 -2.72 -5.61 -1.18
CA ASN A 377 -3.59 -5.88 -2.31
C ASN A 377 -3.79 -7.38 -2.50
N GLY A 378 -4.85 -7.75 -3.22
CA GLY A 378 -5.15 -9.14 -3.53
C GLY A 378 -6.63 -9.39 -3.70
N VAL A 379 -6.97 -10.64 -3.96
CA VAL A 379 -8.35 -11.14 -3.98
C VAL A 379 -8.40 -12.48 -3.28
N ASP A 380 -9.56 -12.81 -2.73
CA ASP A 380 -9.81 -14.11 -2.15
C ASP A 380 -11.10 -14.73 -2.72
N LYS A 381 -11.15 -16.07 -2.74
CA LYS A 381 -12.30 -16.83 -3.26
C LYS A 381 -13.51 -16.72 -2.33
N ASN A 382 -13.29 -16.72 -1.03
CA ASN A 382 -14.31 -16.84 0.01
C ASN A 382 -14.55 -15.54 0.78
N TYR A 383 -13.64 -14.56 0.64
CA TYR A 383 -13.75 -13.26 1.28
C TYR A 383 -13.81 -12.08 0.29
N ASP A 384 -14.67 -11.12 0.60
CA ASP A 384 -14.61 -9.75 0.09
C ASP A 384 -13.69 -8.95 1.00
N LEU A 385 -12.59 -8.48 0.42
CA LEU A 385 -11.47 -7.88 1.15
C LEU A 385 -11.55 -6.36 1.15
N THR A 386 -11.31 -5.78 2.32
CA THR A 386 -11.05 -4.34 2.50
C THR A 386 -9.61 -4.16 2.96
N PHE A 387 -8.91 -3.17 2.41
CA PHE A 387 -7.47 -2.98 2.66
C PHE A 387 -7.22 -1.70 3.44
N VAL A 388 -6.36 -1.80 4.45
CA VAL A 388 -5.80 -0.70 5.23
C VAL A 388 -4.29 -0.72 5.04
N ASP A 389 -3.77 0.40 4.55
CA ASP A 389 -2.33 0.57 4.30
C ASP A 389 -1.54 0.68 5.61
N GLY A 390 -0.35 0.08 5.62
CA GLY A 390 0.67 0.28 6.63
C GLY A 390 1.70 1.32 6.15
N ALA A 391 2.75 1.52 6.95
CA ALA A 391 3.82 2.47 6.62
C ALA A 391 5.20 1.95 7.02
N LEU A 392 6.18 2.19 6.16
CA LEU A 392 7.60 2.13 6.48
C LEU A 392 8.09 3.56 6.68
N ASP A 393 8.32 3.95 7.93
CA ASP A 393 8.79 5.27 8.31
C ASP A 393 10.27 5.20 8.70
N ILE A 394 11.12 5.82 7.88
CA ILE A 394 12.57 5.88 8.06
C ILE A 394 12.93 7.29 8.51
N ALA A 395 13.25 7.44 9.79
CA ALA A 395 13.76 8.69 10.36
C ALA A 395 15.20 8.94 9.91
N LYS A 396 15.61 10.21 9.85
CA LYS A 396 16.98 10.58 9.55
C LYS A 396 17.94 10.12 10.64
N ALA A 397 19.15 9.71 10.24
CA ALA A 397 20.25 9.49 11.16
C ALA A 397 20.84 10.84 11.62
N LYS A 398 21.62 10.86 12.70
CA LYS A 398 22.27 12.09 13.18
C LYS A 398 23.73 12.10 12.76
N ALA A 399 24.19 13.22 12.20
CA ALA A 399 25.60 13.42 11.89
C ALA A 399 26.09 14.80 12.37
N THR A 400 27.34 14.85 12.82
CA THR A 400 27.98 16.08 13.29
C THR A 400 29.10 16.48 12.33
N ILE A 401 28.95 17.67 11.73
CA ILE A 401 29.87 18.29 10.79
C ILE A 401 30.78 19.23 11.54
N THR A 402 32.09 19.05 11.41
CA THR A 402 33.10 19.94 11.98
C THR A 402 33.89 20.59 10.84
N ALA A 403 33.70 21.89 10.64
CA ALA A 403 34.45 22.64 9.64
C ALA A 403 35.94 22.66 9.98
N ASN A 404 36.80 22.59 8.97
CA ASN A 404 38.24 22.53 9.17
C ASN A 404 38.78 23.87 9.70
N SER A 405 39.82 23.79 10.53
CA SER A 405 40.58 24.96 10.99
C SER A 405 41.95 25.02 10.31
N LEU A 406 42.45 26.24 10.10
CA LEU A 406 43.75 26.50 9.51
C LEU A 406 44.44 27.64 10.28
N ASN A 407 45.66 27.38 10.74
CA ASN A 407 46.53 28.40 11.35
C ASN A 407 47.60 28.80 10.35
N THR A 408 47.78 30.09 10.12
CA THR A 408 48.78 30.62 9.19
C THR A 408 49.40 31.92 9.72
N VAL A 409 50.35 32.48 8.96
CA VAL A 409 50.94 33.79 9.22
C VAL A 409 50.63 34.68 8.02
N TYR A 410 50.41 35.98 8.25
CA TYR A 410 50.21 36.97 7.20
C TYR A 410 51.33 36.87 6.15
N ASN A 411 50.93 36.68 4.89
CA ASN A 411 51.87 36.48 3.78
C ASN A 411 51.54 37.38 2.58
N GLY A 412 50.70 38.41 2.77
CA GLY A 412 50.28 39.34 1.71
C GLY A 412 49.29 38.77 0.69
N LYS A 413 48.78 37.54 0.86
CA LYS A 413 47.80 36.89 -0.03
C LYS A 413 46.55 36.44 0.72
N ASN A 414 45.47 36.17 -0.02
CA ASN A 414 44.28 35.54 0.54
C ASN A 414 44.62 34.11 1.00
N GLN A 415 44.12 33.73 2.17
CA GLN A 415 44.30 32.44 2.80
C GLN A 415 42.92 31.84 3.06
N THR A 416 42.78 30.54 2.86
CA THR A 416 41.47 29.88 2.87
C THR A 416 41.54 28.63 3.74
N ALA A 417 40.65 28.54 4.73
CA ALA A 417 40.32 27.26 5.37
C ALA A 417 39.07 26.71 4.68
N SER A 418 39.13 25.48 4.20
CA SER A 418 38.02 24.84 3.49
C SER A 418 37.89 23.36 3.87
N GLY A 419 36.70 22.83 3.60
CA GLY A 419 36.34 21.46 3.91
C GLY A 419 35.88 21.28 5.35
N PHE A 420 35.47 20.05 5.63
CA PHE A 420 34.94 19.63 6.92
C PHE A 420 35.28 18.15 7.14
N SER A 421 35.15 17.71 8.39
CA SER A 421 35.08 16.30 8.77
C SER A 421 33.70 15.99 9.33
N VAL A 422 33.30 14.73 9.32
CA VAL A 422 31.99 14.28 9.83
C VAL A 422 32.11 13.06 10.72
N THR A 423 31.28 13.02 11.76
CA THR A 423 31.05 11.83 12.58
C THR A 423 29.56 11.49 12.60
N GLY A 424 29.22 10.22 12.88
CA GLY A 424 27.83 9.76 12.93
C GLY A 424 27.26 9.23 11.60
N LEU A 425 28.08 9.17 10.54
CA LEU A 425 27.70 8.44 9.32
C LEU A 425 27.56 6.94 9.59
N VAL A 426 26.59 6.30 8.93
CA VAL A 426 26.25 4.89 9.09
C VAL A 426 26.83 4.04 7.95
N ASN A 427 26.94 2.73 8.15
CA ASN A 427 27.35 1.76 7.13
C ASN A 427 28.69 2.05 6.41
N GLY A 428 29.64 2.71 7.06
CA GLY A 428 30.90 3.08 6.43
C GLY A 428 30.77 4.12 5.31
N GLU A 429 29.64 4.85 5.27
CA GLU A 429 29.51 6.04 4.42
C GLU A 429 30.58 7.08 4.78
N THR A 430 31.00 7.83 3.78
CA THR A 430 31.99 8.91 3.92
C THR A 430 31.33 10.27 3.62
N GLU A 431 32.07 11.35 3.83
CA GLU A 431 31.61 12.74 3.64
C GLU A 431 30.99 13.00 2.26
N SER A 432 31.32 12.19 1.25
CA SER A 432 30.76 12.31 -0.10
C SER A 432 29.24 12.16 -0.18
N VAL A 433 28.60 11.52 0.81
CA VAL A 433 27.13 11.41 0.86
C VAL A 433 26.47 12.74 1.19
N LEU A 434 27.20 13.67 1.83
CA LEU A 434 26.71 14.97 2.26
C LEU A 434 26.99 16.05 1.21
N SER A 435 26.58 15.80 -0.03
CA SER A 435 26.88 16.68 -1.18
C SER A 435 26.32 18.11 -1.06
N GLY A 436 25.30 18.30 -0.21
CA GLY A 436 24.72 19.60 0.11
C GLY A 436 25.43 20.39 1.21
N VAL A 437 26.51 19.87 1.79
CA VAL A 437 27.26 20.50 2.88
C VAL A 437 28.51 21.21 2.35
N THR A 438 28.70 22.46 2.79
CA THR A 438 29.88 23.26 2.43
C THR A 438 30.45 23.96 3.65
N ALA A 439 31.77 24.15 3.67
CA ALA A 439 32.49 24.91 4.68
C ALA A 439 33.71 25.58 4.04
N SER A 440 33.73 26.91 4.01
CA SER A 440 34.87 27.68 3.52
C SER A 440 34.87 29.09 4.11
N VAL A 441 36.04 29.58 4.49
CA VAL A 441 36.28 30.98 4.86
C VAL A 441 37.58 31.44 4.22
N THR A 442 37.60 32.68 3.73
CA THR A 442 38.79 33.28 3.13
C THR A 442 39.03 34.66 3.72
N ALA A 443 40.26 34.91 4.15
CA ALA A 443 40.71 36.19 4.67
C ALA A 443 42.16 36.47 4.25
N LYS A 444 42.54 37.74 4.26
CA LYS A 444 43.90 38.19 3.91
C LYS A 444 44.68 38.66 5.12
N ASP A 445 44.06 39.51 5.92
CA ASP A 445 44.69 40.21 7.04
C ASP A 445 44.85 39.31 8.27
N ALA A 446 45.72 39.71 9.20
CA ALA A 446 45.86 39.01 10.47
C ALA A 446 44.58 39.15 11.31
N GLY A 447 44.17 38.05 11.95
CA GLY A 447 42.92 37.96 12.69
C GLY A 447 42.44 36.51 12.83
N SER A 448 41.29 36.34 13.48
CA SER A 448 40.59 35.06 13.62
C SER A 448 39.25 35.13 12.89
N TYR A 449 39.04 34.21 11.95
CA TYR A 449 37.88 34.17 11.07
C TYR A 449 37.17 32.82 11.18
N SER A 450 35.90 32.81 11.57
CA SER A 450 35.13 31.56 11.73
C SER A 450 34.87 30.88 10.37
N ASN A 451 35.25 29.61 10.25
CA ASN A 451 34.89 28.73 9.14
C ASN A 451 33.59 28.00 9.48
N LYS A 452 32.47 28.46 8.93
CA LYS A 452 31.15 27.90 9.25
C LYS A 452 30.74 26.85 8.21
N ALA A 453 30.37 25.67 8.69
CA ALA A 453 29.71 24.68 7.86
C ALA A 453 28.21 24.96 7.78
N ASN A 454 27.61 24.76 6.60
CA ASN A 454 26.17 24.81 6.42
C ASN A 454 25.74 23.81 5.34
N GLY A 455 24.46 23.42 5.37
CA GLY A 455 23.88 22.50 4.40
C GLY A 455 22.69 21.76 4.95
N VAL A 456 22.08 20.93 4.11
CA VAL A 456 21.04 19.97 4.49
C VAL A 456 21.32 18.64 3.80
N ASP A 457 20.85 17.57 4.42
CA ASP A 457 20.91 16.24 3.82
C ASP A 457 19.54 15.55 3.89
N LYS A 458 19.28 14.66 2.93
CA LYS A 458 18.03 13.91 2.83
C LYS A 458 17.91 12.85 3.93
N ASN A 459 19.02 12.23 4.31
CA ASN A 459 19.09 11.05 5.17
C ASN A 459 19.68 11.36 6.56
N TYR A 460 20.34 12.51 6.72
CA TYR A 460 20.90 12.96 7.99
C TYR A 460 20.29 14.27 8.49
N ASP A 461 20.04 14.32 9.80
CA ASP A 461 19.89 15.56 10.56
C ASP A 461 21.27 16.02 11.01
N LEU A 462 21.67 17.19 10.52
CA LEU A 462 23.02 17.71 10.63
C LEU A 462 23.15 18.70 11.80
N THR A 463 24.17 18.51 12.61
CA THR A 463 24.63 19.51 13.60
C THR A 463 25.99 20.04 13.18
N PHE A 464 26.19 21.36 13.25
CA PHE A 464 27.40 22.01 12.77
C PHE A 464 28.27 22.54 13.91
N VAL A 465 29.58 22.32 13.79
CA VAL A 465 30.63 22.87 14.65
C VAL A 465 31.56 23.71 13.77
N ASP A 466 31.73 24.97 14.15
CA ASP A 466 32.55 25.93 13.41
C ASP A 466 34.05 25.63 13.60
N GLY A 467 34.81 25.74 12.53
CA GLY A 467 36.27 25.82 12.54
C GLY A 467 36.75 27.27 12.54
N ALA A 468 38.05 27.47 12.41
CA ALA A 468 38.65 28.81 12.38
C ALA A 468 39.81 28.91 11.37
N LEU A 469 39.87 30.02 10.64
CA LEU A 469 41.06 30.49 9.94
C LEU A 469 41.72 31.55 10.82
N ASP A 470 42.85 31.20 11.44
CA ASP A 470 43.62 32.07 12.31
C ASP A 470 44.89 32.51 11.59
N ILE A 471 44.98 33.80 11.28
CA ILE A 471 46.12 34.41 10.59
C ILE A 471 46.90 35.24 11.62
N ALA A 472 48.07 34.75 12.03
CA ALA A 472 48.98 35.48 12.90
C ALA A 472 49.67 36.62 12.13
N LYS A 473 50.08 37.67 12.85
CA LYS A 473 50.86 38.76 12.26
C LYS A 473 52.24 38.28 11.79
N ALA A 474 52.71 38.82 10.67
CA ALA A 474 54.11 38.67 10.24
C ALA A 474 55.02 39.56 11.10
N LYS A 475 56.33 39.33 11.09
CA LYS A 475 57.29 40.17 11.83
C LYS A 475 57.99 41.12 10.86
N ALA A 476 58.04 42.41 11.20
CA ALA A 476 58.81 43.39 10.45
C ALA A 476 59.64 44.28 11.37
N THR A 477 60.82 44.67 10.91
CA THR A 477 61.70 45.63 11.61
C THR A 477 61.65 46.97 10.91
N VAL A 478 61.32 48.01 11.66
CA VAL A 478 61.29 49.41 11.21
C VAL A 478 62.53 50.12 11.73
N THR A 479 63.30 50.72 10.83
CA THR A 479 64.50 51.50 11.17
C THR A 479 64.28 52.97 10.81
N ALA A 480 64.26 53.85 11.81
CA ALA A 480 64.15 55.29 11.60
C ALA A 480 65.39 55.84 10.87
N ASN A 481 65.19 56.81 9.99
CA ASN A 481 66.29 57.39 9.21
C ASN A 481 67.25 58.19 10.10
N SER A 482 68.53 58.16 9.75
CA SER A 482 69.57 58.99 10.39
C SER A 482 70.07 60.08 9.43
N VAL A 483 70.34 61.27 9.97
CA VAL A 483 70.83 62.44 9.22
C VAL A 483 71.95 63.10 10.03
N SER A 484 73.06 63.43 9.38
CA SER A 484 74.15 64.20 9.97
C SER A 484 74.33 65.52 9.22
N THR A 485 74.57 66.59 9.97
CA THR A 485 74.59 67.96 9.46
C THR A 485 75.42 68.88 10.38
N VAL A 486 75.60 70.14 10.02
CA VAL A 486 76.34 71.16 10.79
C VAL A 486 75.37 72.26 11.23
N TYR A 487 75.60 72.84 12.41
CA TYR A 487 74.83 73.98 12.92
C TYR A 487 74.78 75.10 11.88
N ASN A 488 73.57 75.49 11.48
CA ASN A 488 73.34 76.51 10.44
C ASN A 488 72.32 77.57 10.89
N GLY A 489 72.01 77.64 12.18
CA GLY A 489 71.05 78.59 12.75
C GLY A 489 69.56 78.27 12.49
N LYS A 490 69.23 77.16 11.83
CA LYS A 490 67.85 76.72 11.53
C LYS A 490 67.54 75.36 12.15
N ASN A 491 66.25 75.04 12.26
CA ASN A 491 65.79 73.70 12.63
C ASN A 491 66.20 72.70 11.55
N GLN A 492 66.70 71.55 11.97
CA GLN A 492 67.14 70.44 11.13
C GLN A 492 66.31 69.22 11.53
N THR A 493 65.95 68.39 10.56
CA THR A 493 65.01 67.28 10.79
C THR A 493 65.54 66.00 10.15
N ALA A 494 65.56 64.91 10.92
CA ALA A 494 65.61 63.56 10.37
C ALA A 494 64.19 63.00 10.39
N ALA A 495 63.66 62.61 9.22
CA ALA A 495 62.30 62.10 9.08
C ALA A 495 62.25 60.86 8.17
N GLY A 496 61.21 60.07 8.36
CA GLY A 496 60.98 58.83 7.62
C GLY A 496 61.71 57.64 8.21
N PHE A 497 61.43 56.47 7.63
CA PHE A 497 61.95 55.18 8.05
C PHE A 497 62.09 54.24 6.84
N SER A 498 62.82 53.16 7.05
CA SER A 498 62.83 51.98 6.18
C SER A 498 62.31 50.77 6.95
N ALA A 499 61.84 49.74 6.24
CA ALA A 499 61.34 48.51 6.85
C ALA A 499 61.90 47.27 6.16
N THR A 500 62.16 46.23 6.94
CA THR A 500 62.58 44.89 6.47
C THR A 500 61.70 43.81 7.09
N GLY A 501 61.60 42.64 6.45
CA GLY A 501 60.70 41.56 6.89
C GLY A 501 59.26 41.68 6.36
N LEU A 502 59.00 42.65 5.47
CA LEU A 502 57.73 42.74 4.75
C LEU A 502 57.59 41.56 3.76
N VAL A 503 56.39 41.03 3.64
CA VAL A 503 56.06 39.83 2.85
C VAL A 503 55.55 40.19 1.46
N ASN A 504 55.64 39.23 0.52
CA ASN A 504 55.05 39.33 -0.82
C ASN A 504 55.40 40.61 -1.62
N GLY A 505 56.61 41.15 -1.42
CA GLY A 505 57.08 42.33 -2.13
C GLY A 505 56.42 43.65 -1.67
N GLU A 506 55.76 43.65 -0.52
CA GLU A 506 55.27 44.88 0.12
C GLU A 506 56.44 45.79 0.52
N ASP A 507 56.20 47.10 0.47
CA ASP A 507 57.16 48.14 0.90
C ASP A 507 56.64 48.90 2.14
N SER A 508 57.43 49.84 2.65
CA SER A 508 57.13 50.56 3.90
C SER A 508 55.79 51.33 3.89
N SER A 509 55.17 51.54 2.72
CA SER A 509 53.85 52.20 2.63
C SER A 509 52.72 51.40 3.29
N VAL A 510 52.87 50.07 3.43
CA VAL A 510 51.86 49.24 4.11
C VAL A 510 51.79 49.53 5.61
N LEU A 511 52.88 50.05 6.19
CA LEU A 511 52.98 50.41 7.60
C LEU A 511 52.44 51.83 7.86
N SER A 512 51.24 52.13 7.37
CA SER A 512 50.63 53.46 7.43
C SER A 512 50.45 54.04 8.85
N GLY A 513 50.43 53.19 9.87
CA GLY A 513 50.37 53.59 11.28
C GLY A 513 51.73 53.89 11.92
N VAL A 514 52.82 53.86 11.16
CA VAL A 514 54.20 54.07 11.65
C VAL A 514 54.70 55.46 11.30
N THR A 515 55.33 56.12 12.27
CA THR A 515 55.97 57.43 12.10
C THR A 515 57.36 57.45 12.72
N ALA A 516 58.25 58.26 12.14
CA ALA A 516 59.58 58.53 12.67
C ALA A 516 60.02 59.95 12.25
N SER A 517 60.20 60.84 13.23
CA SER A 517 60.70 62.19 12.99
C SER A 517 61.32 62.76 14.26
N VAL A 518 62.45 63.44 14.11
CA VAL A 518 63.06 64.27 15.15
C VAL A 518 63.54 65.58 14.54
N THR A 519 63.29 66.68 15.26
CA THR A 519 63.73 68.02 14.85
C THR A 519 64.52 68.66 15.97
N ALA A 520 65.69 69.20 15.64
CA ALA A 520 66.52 69.95 16.56
C ALA A 520 67.25 71.08 15.85
N LYS A 521 67.67 72.11 16.60
CA LYS A 521 68.37 73.28 16.07
C LYS A 521 69.84 73.33 16.50
N ASP A 522 70.08 73.11 17.79
CA ASP A 522 71.40 73.25 18.40
C ASP A 522 72.31 72.05 18.08
N ALA A 523 73.62 72.26 18.16
CA ALA A 523 74.59 71.17 18.00
C ALA A 523 74.40 70.10 19.08
N GLY A 524 74.47 68.83 18.69
CA GLY A 524 74.18 67.68 19.56
C GLY A 524 73.77 66.44 18.76
N SER A 525 73.51 65.35 19.46
CA SER A 525 72.96 64.12 18.90
C SER A 525 71.55 63.89 19.43
N TYR A 526 70.58 63.75 18.54
CA TYR A 526 69.17 63.62 18.88
C TYR A 526 68.60 62.32 18.29
N THR A 527 68.00 61.48 19.12
CA THR A 527 67.45 60.19 18.67
C THR A 527 66.19 60.37 17.82
N ASN A 528 66.18 59.82 16.61
CA ASN A 528 64.98 59.69 15.77
C ASN A 528 64.27 58.37 16.10
N LYS A 529 63.19 58.42 16.86
CA LYS A 529 62.46 57.21 17.28
C LYS A 529 61.33 56.89 16.31
N ALA A 530 61.30 55.66 15.83
CA ALA A 530 60.12 55.13 15.14
C ALA A 530 59.10 54.59 16.16
N ASN A 531 57.82 54.84 15.93
CA ASN A 531 56.73 54.27 16.71
C ASN A 531 55.49 54.06 15.83
N GLY A 532 54.60 53.17 16.28
CA GLY A 532 53.36 52.85 15.58
C GLY A 532 52.90 51.42 15.84
N VAL A 533 51.77 51.07 15.22
CA VAL A 533 51.26 49.70 15.17
C VAL A 533 50.78 49.40 13.76
N ASP A 534 50.80 48.13 13.40
CA ASP A 534 50.20 47.66 12.16
C ASP A 534 49.25 46.48 12.42
N LYS A 535 48.24 46.35 11.56
CA LYS A 535 47.22 45.29 11.68
C LYS A 535 47.78 43.91 11.31
N ASN A 536 48.75 43.84 10.40
CA ASN A 536 49.27 42.62 9.80
C ASN A 536 50.71 42.31 10.23
N TYR A 537 51.43 43.29 10.78
CA TYR A 537 52.78 43.12 11.28
C TYR A 537 52.91 43.39 12.78
N ASP A 538 53.66 42.51 13.45
CA ASP A 538 54.29 42.80 14.73
C ASP A 538 55.62 43.51 14.46
N LEU A 539 55.71 44.75 14.95
CA LEU A 539 56.78 45.67 14.61
C LEU A 539 57.85 45.71 15.71
N THR A 540 59.11 45.63 15.29
CA THR A 540 60.28 45.95 16.12
C THR A 540 60.93 47.22 15.60
N PHE A 541 61.24 48.16 16.49
CA PHE A 541 61.77 49.47 16.12
C PHE A 541 63.26 49.59 16.42
N VAL A 542 63.99 50.17 15.47
CA VAL A 542 65.39 50.56 15.57
C VAL A 542 65.47 52.07 15.41
N ASP A 543 66.05 52.74 16.41
CA ASP A 543 66.20 54.19 16.43
C ASP A 543 67.26 54.66 15.41
N GLY A 544 67.00 55.81 14.78
CA GLY A 544 67.99 56.58 14.02
C GLY A 544 68.51 57.76 14.83
N ALA A 545 69.31 58.62 14.20
CA ALA A 545 69.87 59.82 14.84
C ALA A 545 69.85 61.04 13.92
N LEU A 546 69.61 62.21 14.51
CA LEU A 546 69.92 63.52 13.94
C LEU A 546 71.16 64.05 14.66
N ASP A 547 72.30 64.06 13.97
CA ASP A 547 73.57 64.56 14.51
C ASP A 547 73.89 65.93 13.93
N ILE A 548 73.94 66.96 14.78
CA ILE A 548 74.27 68.33 14.41
C ILE A 548 75.65 68.67 14.98
N ALA A 549 76.66 68.76 14.13
CA ALA A 549 78.00 69.19 14.52
C ALA A 549 78.05 70.71 14.75
N LYS A 550 78.98 71.19 15.60
CA LYS A 550 79.19 72.62 15.81
C LYS A 550 79.69 73.32 14.54
N ALA A 551 79.23 74.55 14.31
CA ALA A 551 79.83 75.46 13.32
C ALA A 551 81.16 76.01 13.84
N LYS A 552 81.98 76.62 12.98
CA LYS A 552 83.26 77.23 13.41
C LYS A 552 83.14 78.75 13.43
N ALA A 553 83.58 79.40 14.50
CA ALA A 553 83.66 80.86 14.58
C ALA A 553 84.98 81.35 15.19
N THR A 554 85.45 82.52 14.76
CA THR A 554 86.65 83.18 15.28
C THR A 554 86.24 84.43 16.05
N VAL A 555 86.72 84.58 17.28
CA VAL A 555 86.42 85.71 18.16
C VAL A 555 87.69 86.51 18.44
N THR A 556 87.61 87.82 18.22
CA THR A 556 88.74 88.77 18.34
C THR A 556 88.43 89.82 19.41
N ALA A 557 89.27 89.90 20.45
CA ALA A 557 89.14 90.93 21.50
C ALA A 557 89.43 92.34 20.96
N ASN A 558 88.75 93.35 21.53
CA ASN A 558 88.98 94.74 21.15
C ASN A 558 90.32 95.28 21.69
N SER A 559 90.94 96.19 20.93
CA SER A 559 92.14 96.94 21.34
C SER A 559 91.85 98.42 21.56
N VAL A 560 92.48 99.03 22.56
CA VAL A 560 92.29 100.44 22.96
C VAL A 560 93.65 101.07 23.28
N SER A 561 93.93 102.27 22.78
CA SER A 561 95.14 103.03 23.12
C SER A 561 94.78 104.38 23.75
N THR A 562 95.50 104.76 24.81
CA THR A 562 95.21 105.93 25.66
C THR A 562 96.49 106.56 26.22
N VAL A 563 96.37 107.70 26.91
CA VAL A 563 97.48 108.39 27.61
C VAL A 563 97.20 108.37 29.12
N TYR A 564 98.24 108.22 29.94
CA TYR A 564 98.15 108.21 31.40
C TYR A 564 97.41 109.45 31.88
N ASN A 565 96.36 109.24 32.67
CA ASN A 565 95.47 110.30 33.14
C ASN A 565 95.23 110.19 34.66
N GLY A 566 96.04 109.40 35.37
CA GLY A 566 95.88 109.15 36.80
C GLY A 566 94.75 108.19 37.20
N LYS A 567 94.00 107.60 36.24
CA LYS A 567 92.89 106.66 36.46
C LYS A 567 93.10 105.32 35.76
N ASN A 568 92.35 104.30 36.20
CA ASN A 568 92.29 103.01 35.50
C ASN A 568 91.66 103.18 34.11
N GLN A 569 92.24 102.52 33.13
CA GLN A 569 91.80 102.49 31.73
C GLN A 569 91.49 101.04 31.36
N THR A 570 90.46 100.82 30.53
CA THR A 570 89.94 99.48 30.24
C THR A 570 89.73 99.30 28.74
N ALA A 571 90.19 98.17 28.20
CA ALA A 571 89.70 97.64 26.92
C ALA A 571 88.70 96.51 27.23
N SER A 572 87.53 96.52 26.58
CA SER A 572 86.49 95.51 26.79
C SER A 572 85.72 95.22 25.50
N GLY A 573 85.16 94.01 25.43
CA GLY A 573 84.38 93.54 24.29
C GLY A 573 85.21 92.82 23.23
N PHE A 574 84.51 92.24 22.26
CA PHE A 574 85.06 91.45 21.16
C PHE A 574 84.19 91.60 19.91
N SER A 575 84.71 91.16 18.76
CA SER A 575 83.94 90.90 17.53
C SER A 575 84.07 89.43 17.13
N ALA A 576 83.11 88.88 16.36
CA ALA A 576 83.15 87.50 15.90
C ALA A 576 82.89 87.36 14.38
N THR A 577 83.56 86.41 13.75
CA THR A 577 83.38 86.04 12.33
C THR A 577 83.12 84.54 12.20
N GLY A 578 82.44 84.12 11.14
CA GLY A 578 82.03 82.72 10.94
C GLY A 578 80.70 82.34 11.62
N LEU A 579 79.99 83.31 12.19
CA LEU A 579 78.61 83.12 12.65
C LEU A 579 77.68 82.87 11.45
N VAL A 580 76.75 81.93 11.60
CA VAL A 580 75.84 81.46 10.55
C VAL A 580 74.49 82.18 10.60
N ASN A 581 73.75 82.18 9.49
CA ASN A 581 72.37 82.67 9.40
C ASN A 581 72.14 84.10 9.94
N GLY A 582 73.13 84.98 9.80
CA GLY A 582 73.03 86.37 10.25
C GLY A 582 73.06 86.57 11.77
N GLU A 583 73.48 85.54 12.52
CA GLU A 583 73.72 85.66 13.96
C GLU A 583 74.82 86.69 14.27
N THR A 584 74.68 87.38 15.39
CA THR A 584 75.65 88.35 15.91
C THR A 584 76.35 87.82 17.15
N GLU A 585 77.36 88.52 17.65
CA GLU A 585 78.15 88.17 18.85
C GLU A 585 77.29 87.83 20.07
N SER A 586 76.04 88.32 20.12
CA SER A 586 75.07 88.00 21.18
C SER A 586 74.81 86.51 21.37
N VAL A 587 74.99 85.67 20.35
CA VAL A 587 74.83 84.22 20.48
C VAL A 587 75.96 83.58 21.26
N LEU A 588 77.12 84.21 21.31
CA LEU A 588 78.31 83.76 22.04
C LEU A 588 78.28 84.23 23.50
N SER A 589 77.13 84.05 24.18
CA SER A 589 76.88 84.54 25.53
C SER A 589 77.86 84.06 26.61
N GLY A 590 78.56 82.94 26.36
CA GLY A 590 79.61 82.39 27.23
C GLY A 590 81.02 82.96 26.99
N VAL A 591 81.17 83.96 26.11
CA VAL A 591 82.48 84.53 25.72
C VAL A 591 82.67 85.92 26.32
N THR A 592 83.86 86.18 26.88
CA THR A 592 84.21 87.46 27.50
C THR A 592 85.63 87.90 27.14
N ALA A 593 85.85 89.23 27.10
CA ALA A 593 87.17 89.84 26.91
C ALA A 593 87.23 91.21 27.61
N SER A 594 88.10 91.35 28.61
CA SER A 594 88.40 92.64 29.24
C SER A 594 89.77 92.67 29.90
N VAL A 595 90.44 93.82 29.83
CA VAL A 595 91.67 94.12 30.58
C VAL A 595 91.64 95.55 31.10
N THR A 596 92.14 95.76 32.32
CA THR A 596 92.20 97.08 32.98
C THR A 596 93.60 97.33 33.53
N ALA A 597 94.15 98.51 33.27
CA ALA A 597 95.43 98.95 33.79
C ALA A 597 95.46 100.45 34.04
N LYS A 598 96.38 100.92 34.89
CA LYS A 598 96.48 102.34 35.28
C LYS A 598 97.75 103.02 34.75
N ASP A 599 98.89 102.38 34.98
CA ASP A 599 100.20 102.93 34.63
C ASP A 599 100.50 102.77 33.13
N ALA A 600 101.39 103.62 32.62
CA ALA A 600 101.84 103.53 31.23
C ALA A 600 102.45 102.14 30.92
N GLY A 601 102.05 101.53 29.80
CA GLY A 601 102.40 100.16 29.43
C GLY A 601 101.47 99.56 28.36
N SER A 602 101.71 98.31 27.97
CA SER A 602 100.87 97.53 27.05
C SER A 602 100.36 96.27 27.74
N TYR A 603 99.04 96.03 27.69
CA TYR A 603 98.36 94.96 28.43
C TYR A 603 97.44 94.16 27.49
N ALA A 604 97.63 92.85 27.36
CA ALA A 604 96.81 92.01 26.46
C ALA A 604 95.36 91.88 26.94
N ASN A 605 94.40 92.14 26.05
CA ASN A 605 92.98 91.86 26.23
C ASN A 605 92.66 90.46 25.68
N LYS A 606 92.63 89.45 26.56
CA LYS A 606 92.41 88.05 26.16
C LYS A 606 90.93 87.69 26.07
N VAL A 607 90.57 86.86 25.08
CA VAL A 607 89.22 86.29 24.97
C VAL A 607 89.19 84.90 25.61
N ASN A 608 88.19 84.63 26.45
CA ASN A 608 87.92 83.29 26.98
C ASN A 608 86.42 82.96 26.87
N GLY A 609 86.09 81.69 26.65
CA GLY A 609 84.70 81.21 26.67
C GLY A 609 84.52 79.89 25.92
N VAL A 610 83.29 79.39 25.93
CA VAL A 610 82.84 78.27 25.09
C VAL A 610 81.43 78.57 24.59
N ASP A 611 81.05 77.97 23.46
CA ASP A 611 79.69 78.02 22.96
C ASP A 611 79.15 76.61 22.67
N LYS A 612 77.83 76.45 22.79
CA LYS A 612 77.15 75.17 22.55
C LYS A 612 77.10 74.80 21.06
N ASN A 613 77.00 75.78 20.17
CA ASN A 613 76.76 75.63 18.74
C ASN A 613 77.99 75.96 17.89
N TYR A 614 78.95 76.70 18.45
CA TYR A 614 80.20 77.04 17.80
C TYR A 614 81.42 76.41 18.48
N ASP A 615 82.34 75.93 17.66
CA ASP A 615 83.72 75.67 18.01
C ASP A 615 84.50 76.98 17.79
N LEU A 616 85.08 77.53 18.87
CA LEU A 616 85.60 78.90 18.91
C LEU A 616 87.12 78.94 18.80
N THR A 617 87.62 79.83 17.96
CA THR A 617 89.05 80.19 17.88
C THR A 617 89.24 81.63 18.38
N PHE A 618 90.24 81.89 19.23
CA PHE A 618 90.43 83.19 19.88
C PHE A 618 91.63 83.98 19.35
N VAL A 619 91.47 85.30 19.24
CA VAL A 619 92.51 86.28 18.90
C VAL A 619 92.53 87.40 19.95
N ASP A 620 93.69 87.65 20.55
CA ASP A 620 93.88 88.66 21.61
C ASP A 620 93.92 90.10 21.06
N GLY A 621 93.38 91.05 21.83
CA GLY A 621 93.53 92.50 21.64
C GLY A 621 94.54 93.11 22.64
N ALA A 622 94.64 94.44 22.72
CA ALA A 622 95.57 95.13 23.63
C ALA A 622 95.02 96.45 24.20
N LEU A 623 95.36 96.75 25.45
CA LEU A 623 95.22 98.06 26.08
C LEU A 623 96.60 98.72 26.19
N ASP A 624 96.82 99.80 25.46
CA ASP A 624 98.07 100.56 25.49
C ASP A 624 97.88 101.90 26.18
N ILE A 625 98.75 102.22 27.15
CA ILE A 625 98.74 103.48 27.91
C ILE A 625 100.09 104.18 27.72
N ALA A 626 100.11 105.33 27.06
CA ALA A 626 101.30 106.17 26.90
C ALA A 626 101.53 107.09 28.11
N LYS A 627 102.75 107.60 28.32
CA LYS A 627 103.05 108.56 29.40
C LYS A 627 102.41 109.94 29.16
N ALA A 628 101.99 110.61 30.23
CA ALA A 628 101.58 112.02 30.22
C ALA A 628 102.80 112.96 30.16
N LYS A 629 102.63 114.27 29.93
CA LYS A 629 103.75 115.23 29.90
C LYS A 629 103.67 116.18 31.10
N ALA A 630 104.77 116.40 31.81
CA ALA A 630 104.85 117.40 32.88
C ALA A 630 106.12 118.24 32.80
N THR A 631 106.07 119.48 33.28
CA THR A 631 107.19 120.41 33.33
C THR A 631 107.57 120.73 34.77
N VAL A 632 108.84 120.60 35.09
CA VAL A 632 109.43 120.85 36.41
C VAL A 632 110.25 122.13 36.34
N THR A 633 110.04 123.06 37.26
CA THR A 633 110.78 124.32 37.38
C THR A 633 111.48 124.40 38.74
N ALA A 634 112.80 124.52 38.77
CA ALA A 634 113.58 124.70 39.99
C ALA A 634 113.40 126.10 40.61
N ASN A 635 113.46 126.19 41.95
CA ASN A 635 113.24 127.45 42.68
C ASN A 635 114.43 128.44 42.56
N SER A 636 114.16 129.74 42.63
CA SER A 636 115.16 130.82 42.62
C SER A 636 115.19 131.66 43.92
N LEU A 637 116.35 132.21 44.31
CA LEU A 637 116.57 133.01 45.52
C LEU A 637 117.55 134.18 45.28
N ASN A 638 117.24 135.40 45.76
CA ASN A 638 118.12 136.58 45.70
C ASN A 638 118.49 137.06 47.12
N THR A 639 119.75 137.46 47.36
CA THR A 639 120.24 137.86 48.69
C THR A 639 121.51 138.76 48.62
N THR A 640 122.01 139.26 49.76
CA THR A 640 123.19 140.16 49.83
C THR A 640 124.28 139.53 50.68
N TYR A 641 125.54 139.66 50.23
CA TYR A 641 126.72 139.08 50.84
C TYR A 641 126.85 139.47 52.31
N ASN A 642 126.77 138.46 53.17
CA ASN A 642 126.81 138.59 54.63
C ASN A 642 127.90 137.70 55.26
N GLY A 643 128.78 137.13 54.44
CA GLY A 643 129.86 136.23 54.87
C GLY A 643 129.47 134.76 55.11
N LYS A 644 128.22 134.33 54.83
CA LYS A 644 127.74 132.93 54.94
C LYS A 644 127.27 132.36 53.60
N ASN A 645 127.23 131.02 53.49
CA ASN A 645 126.67 130.33 52.31
C ASN A 645 125.15 130.53 52.25
N GLN A 646 124.63 130.76 51.05
CA GLN A 646 123.22 130.90 50.75
C GLN A 646 122.81 129.78 49.78
N THR A 647 121.59 129.25 49.90
CA THR A 647 121.11 128.08 49.12
C THR A 647 119.72 128.31 48.55
N ALA A 648 119.51 128.04 47.26
CA ALA A 648 118.19 127.85 46.66
C ALA A 648 117.92 126.35 46.49
N SER A 649 116.80 125.83 46.98
CA SER A 649 116.44 124.41 46.86
C SER A 649 114.94 124.20 46.61
N GLY A 650 114.61 123.04 46.04
CA GLY A 650 113.24 122.64 45.68
C GLY A 650 112.84 123.00 44.25
N PHE A 651 111.70 122.45 43.81
CA PHE A 651 111.09 122.68 42.52
C PHE A 651 109.56 122.69 42.62
N SER A 652 108.91 123.27 41.62
CA SER A 652 107.47 123.13 41.37
C SER A 652 107.25 122.38 40.06
N ALA A 653 106.15 121.63 39.93
CA ALA A 653 105.79 120.92 38.70
C ALA A 653 104.40 121.36 38.19
N THR A 654 104.26 121.50 36.88
CA THR A 654 102.99 121.77 36.18
C THR A 654 102.76 120.73 35.08
N GLY A 655 101.52 120.54 34.63
CA GLY A 655 101.17 119.49 33.68
C GLY A 655 100.96 118.10 34.30
N LEU A 656 101.00 117.99 35.64
CA LEU A 656 100.54 116.81 36.35
C LEU A 656 99.03 116.65 36.18
N VAL A 657 98.59 115.43 35.91
CA VAL A 657 97.20 115.06 35.63
C VAL A 657 96.45 114.70 36.91
N ASN A 658 95.12 114.84 36.88
CA ASN A 658 94.21 114.39 37.94
C ASN A 658 94.51 114.93 39.36
N GLY A 659 95.00 116.16 39.45
CA GLY A 659 95.28 116.82 40.73
C GLY A 659 96.50 116.28 41.47
N GLU A 660 97.32 115.46 40.80
CA GLU A 660 98.63 115.06 41.31
C GLU A 660 99.53 116.30 41.48
N ASP A 661 100.32 116.33 42.55
CA ASP A 661 101.29 117.40 42.83
C ASP A 661 102.74 116.90 42.67
N SER A 662 103.72 117.79 42.83
CA SER A 662 105.13 117.46 42.59
C SER A 662 105.67 116.27 43.38
N SER A 663 104.97 115.78 44.42
CA SER A 663 105.33 114.57 45.15
C SER A 663 105.25 113.29 44.32
N VAL A 664 104.43 113.24 43.26
CA VAL A 664 104.35 112.05 42.38
C VAL A 664 105.60 111.90 41.51
N LEU A 665 106.33 112.99 41.29
CA LEU A 665 107.61 113.02 40.57
C LEU A 665 108.77 112.64 41.50
N THR A 666 108.63 111.51 42.19
CA THR A 666 109.57 111.02 43.21
C THR A 666 111.02 110.89 42.74
N GLY A 667 111.24 110.80 41.42
CA GLY A 667 112.56 110.74 40.79
C GLY A 667 113.22 112.09 40.46
N VAL A 668 112.69 113.24 40.91
CA VAL A 668 113.15 114.59 40.52
C VAL A 668 113.81 115.37 41.67
N THR A 669 114.91 116.09 41.41
CA THR A 669 115.63 116.93 42.41
C THR A 669 116.15 118.27 41.85
N ALA A 670 116.27 119.31 42.69
CA ALA A 670 116.86 120.62 42.35
C ALA A 670 117.44 121.37 43.59
N SER A 671 118.75 121.68 43.61
CA SER A 671 119.36 122.62 44.59
C SER A 671 120.67 123.26 44.11
N VAL A 672 120.99 124.48 44.58
CA VAL A 672 122.31 125.14 44.40
C VAL A 672 122.69 125.97 45.64
N THR A 673 123.98 125.98 46.00
CA THR A 673 124.53 126.73 47.14
C THR A 673 125.77 127.52 46.75
N ALA A 674 125.87 128.78 47.19
CA ALA A 674 127.04 129.63 46.96
C ALA A 674 127.24 130.66 48.07
N LYS A 675 128.46 131.22 48.18
CA LYS A 675 128.85 132.13 49.27
C LYS A 675 129.18 133.55 48.80
N ASP A 676 129.91 133.64 47.71
CA ASP A 676 130.42 134.92 47.21
C ASP A 676 129.38 135.65 46.37
N ALA A 677 129.54 136.96 46.23
CA ALA A 677 128.67 137.76 45.40
C ALA A 677 128.74 137.30 43.93
N GLY A 678 127.63 136.88 43.35
CA GLY A 678 127.53 136.26 42.03
C GLY A 678 126.13 135.70 41.75
N SER A 679 125.94 135.10 40.57
CA SER A 679 124.70 134.45 40.14
C SER A 679 124.99 132.97 39.83
N TYR A 680 124.21 132.05 40.40
CA TYR A 680 124.41 130.59 40.32
C TYR A 680 123.11 129.88 39.94
N THR A 681 123.14 128.95 38.98
CA THR A 681 121.92 128.27 38.49
C THR A 681 121.50 127.09 39.38
N ASN A 682 120.21 127.02 39.73
CA ASN A 682 119.58 125.87 40.38
C ASN A 682 118.95 124.95 39.32
N LYS A 683 119.57 123.80 39.02
CA LYS A 683 119.13 122.92 37.93
C LYS A 683 118.25 121.76 38.42
N ALA A 684 117.13 121.51 37.75
CA ALA A 684 116.23 120.38 38.04
C ALA A 684 116.46 119.20 37.09
N ASN A 685 116.55 117.95 37.60
CA ASN A 685 116.71 116.72 36.80
C ASN A 685 115.91 115.54 37.40
N GLY A 686 115.49 114.57 36.58
CA GLY A 686 114.83 113.31 37.00
C GLY A 686 114.06 112.59 35.87
N VAL A 687 113.43 111.44 36.18
CA VAL A 687 112.51 110.71 35.28
C VAL A 687 111.30 110.18 36.05
N ASP A 688 110.18 109.91 35.36
CA ASP A 688 108.98 109.29 35.95
C ASP A 688 108.40 108.15 35.08
N LYS A 689 107.70 107.21 35.72
CA LYS A 689 107.10 106.05 35.04
C LYS A 689 105.87 106.41 34.21
N ASN A 690 105.14 107.44 34.61
CA ASN A 690 103.85 107.84 34.06
C ASN A 690 103.91 109.22 33.40
N TYR A 691 104.95 109.99 33.65
CA TYR A 691 105.22 111.27 33.00
C TYR A 691 106.54 111.29 32.22
N ASP A 692 106.50 111.87 31.03
CA ASP A 692 107.66 112.45 30.36
C ASP A 692 107.90 113.87 30.88
N LEU A 693 109.06 114.09 31.46
CA LEU A 693 109.39 115.32 32.19
C LEU A 693 110.25 116.29 31.37
N THR A 694 109.90 117.57 31.42
CA THR A 694 110.68 118.68 30.87
C THR A 694 111.16 119.58 32.01
N PHE A 695 112.42 120.03 32.02
CA PHE A 695 113.01 120.77 33.15
C PHE A 695 113.34 122.24 32.81
N ILE A 696 113.10 123.14 33.75
CA ILE A 696 113.44 124.57 33.72
C ILE A 696 114.26 124.93 34.97
N ASP A 697 115.38 125.61 34.78
CA ASP A 697 116.33 125.96 35.85
C ASP A 697 115.93 127.26 36.59
N GLY A 698 116.23 127.32 37.89
CA GLY A 698 116.15 128.51 38.74
C GLY A 698 117.51 129.16 38.97
N SER A 699 117.62 130.15 39.86
CA SER A 699 118.87 130.87 40.15
C SER A 699 119.04 131.28 41.61
N LEU A 700 120.27 131.36 42.10
CA LEU A 700 120.68 131.91 43.38
C LEU A 700 121.60 133.10 43.11
N ASN A 701 121.20 134.32 43.47
CA ASN A 701 122.03 135.53 43.26
C ASN A 701 122.39 136.22 44.59
N ILE A 702 123.64 136.65 44.73
CA ILE A 702 124.21 137.27 45.95
C ILE A 702 124.90 138.62 45.59
N ALA A 703 124.54 139.75 46.22
CA ALA A 703 125.08 141.10 45.93
C ALA A 703 126.20 141.61 46.91
N LYS A 704 127.05 142.60 46.56
CA LYS A 704 128.20 143.13 47.39
C LYS A 704 127.83 144.21 48.46
N ALA A 705 128.68 144.47 49.49
CA ALA A 705 128.48 145.45 50.61
C ALA A 705 129.46 146.68 50.62
N LYS A 706 129.19 147.81 51.34
CA LYS A 706 129.91 149.15 51.32
C LYS A 706 130.55 149.62 52.69
N ALA A 707 131.60 150.50 52.71
CA ALA A 707 132.22 151.12 53.93
C ALA A 707 132.83 152.58 53.75
N THR A 708 133.08 153.36 54.84
CA THR A 708 133.44 154.84 54.90
C THR A 708 134.62 155.18 55.89
N VAL A 709 135.41 156.29 55.71
CA VAL A 709 136.66 156.67 56.46
C VAL A 709 136.68 158.14 56.99
N THR A 710 137.46 158.50 58.05
CA THR A 710 137.67 159.91 58.57
C THR A 710 139.08 160.16 59.20
N ALA A 711 139.62 161.39 59.19
CA ALA A 711 141.00 161.82 59.60
C ALA A 711 141.03 163.08 60.54
N ASN A 712 142.16 163.43 61.21
CA ASN A 712 142.42 164.74 61.89
C ASN A 712 143.92 165.06 62.21
N SER A 713 144.29 166.35 62.36
CA SER A 713 145.65 166.98 62.46
C SER A 713 145.81 168.02 63.63
N VAL A 714 147.06 168.42 64.06
CA VAL A 714 147.61 169.80 64.42
C VAL A 714 148.99 169.82 65.20
N SER A 715 149.96 170.64 64.67
CA SER A 715 151.10 171.54 65.13
C SER A 715 152.37 171.24 66.02
N THR A 716 153.45 171.99 65.64
CA THR A 716 154.89 172.29 66.07
C THR A 716 155.25 172.50 67.58
N VAL A 717 156.52 172.45 68.09
CA VAL A 717 157.78 173.27 67.85
C VAL A 717 159.11 172.55 68.26
N TYR A 718 160.21 173.02 67.63
CA TYR A 718 161.67 172.73 67.64
C TYR A 718 162.52 173.06 68.90
N ASN A 719 163.58 172.28 69.20
CA ASN A 719 164.86 172.75 69.78
C ASN A 719 166.04 171.82 69.40
N GLY A 720 166.75 172.13 68.31
CA GLY A 720 167.98 171.44 67.86
C GLY A 720 167.94 171.07 66.39
#